data_AF-A0A2N8EQR3-F1
#
_entry.id   AF-A0A2N8EQR3-F1
#
_cell.length_a   1.000
_cell.length_b   1.000
_cell.length_c   1.000
_cell.angle_alpha   90.00
_cell.angle_beta   90.00
_cell.angle_gamma   90.00
#
_symmetry.space_group_name_H-M   'P 1'
#
loop_
_entity.id
_entity.type
_entity.pdbx_description
1 polymer ?
#
loop_
_entity_poly.entity_id
_entity_poly.type
_entity_poly.pdbx_seq_one_letter_code
_entity_poly.pdbx_strand_id
1 'polypeptide(L)'
;MATQKKNSSSTNDQIALFTQPLTTDLNESLVTTSVTASALGVVATGEDVTLDETAGLQNATATPTPAGDADDNDILVASLPTTFANRLAGLGAGTATGAALSGYTGAEGNTGSDAFTITAAPGASITDISFTDSSGAPLDGVDSGLDTLDGTSILLYTDTNDNNIVLGRAGGPAGAIVFAAYIEETGSPVTGGKIWTVEYQPLKHPDMTNADDSLNLLDKVFIGASEDLVFSLANAPSGQNLFLMFTKANPNVVDDGGVLRITDPTIIATGKDPADQSSGVNINTGDTINTSQAGGPTTFGTNNQMIVEQEGIRFSFVTGARQNVTVPNLDQNEADLESNVDFTDVYNTKSASFDVVQLQSGKSAIVKVSAFSTAAEPGVNFINGYANDATVAITNVRVINNSTGLVIENSDGSVNDPAITISFAGGVATITGIKAGYQIEYTTTADHNRVLIENGAAVTAKGNDHADFDIGGFTLVQASVTTTEIGSKMIFDDDGPSINTTGTEPTLTVDETVLATNDTQSFAANFNSAFGADGAGTLTYALGVVAGASGLTDTASGEAVNLSLNGTVVEGRTALGNLLVFTVSVAANGDVTLDQIRAVVHPDATNPDDSTTLTSDNLVTLTATKTDGDGDSAQATLNIGQNLVFKDDGPSINTTGVEPTLTVDETVLATNDTQSFAANFNSAFGADGAGTLSYALGVVAGASGLTDTASGEAVNLSLNGTVVEGRTALGNLLVFTVSVAANGDVTLDQLRAVVHPDATNPDDSTTLTSDNLVTLTATITDKEGDSAQATLNIGQNLVFKDDGPSINTT
;
A
#
# COMPACT_ATOMS: atom_id res chain seq x y z
N MET A 1 -40.20 38.31 -41.59
CA MET A 1 -40.54 38.84 -40.25
C MET A 1 -41.57 37.91 -39.62
N ALA A 2 -41.19 37.27 -38.51
CA ALA A 2 -41.95 36.97 -37.27
C ALA A 2 -43.45 36.59 -37.39
N THR A 3 -44.05 35.63 -36.69
CA THR A 3 -43.76 34.98 -35.39
C THR A 3 -44.88 33.96 -35.08
N GLN A 4 -44.61 33.03 -34.14
CA GLN A 4 -45.50 32.44 -33.12
C GLN A 4 -46.51 31.28 -33.43
N LYS A 5 -46.30 30.22 -32.61
CA LYS A 5 -47.24 29.48 -31.71
C LYS A 5 -48.15 28.33 -32.19
N LYS A 6 -47.86 27.17 -31.54
CA LYS A 6 -48.69 26.24 -30.73
C LYS A 6 -49.75 25.29 -31.34
N ASN A 7 -49.66 24.06 -30.80
CA ASN A 7 -50.66 22.97 -30.60
C ASN A 7 -51.09 22.19 -31.85
N SER A 8 -51.22 20.86 -31.87
CA SER A 8 -51.44 19.84 -30.82
C SER A 8 -51.06 18.45 -31.38
N SER A 9 -50.74 17.46 -30.54
CA SER A 9 -50.41 16.08 -30.93
C SER A 9 -51.26 15.06 -30.17
N SER A 10 -51.47 13.92 -30.82
CA SER A 10 -52.53 12.93 -30.70
C SER A 10 -52.31 11.79 -29.67
N THR A 11 -53.43 11.32 -29.11
CA THR A 11 -53.84 9.95 -28.72
C THR A 11 -52.81 8.90 -28.27
N ASN A 12 -53.04 8.28 -27.11
CA ASN A 12 -53.07 6.82 -26.99
C ASN A 12 -53.80 6.31 -25.71
N ASP A 13 -54.56 5.22 -25.91
CA ASP A 13 -55.17 4.22 -25.00
C ASP A 13 -55.55 4.55 -23.55
N GLN A 14 -56.82 4.26 -23.22
CA GLN A 14 -57.31 4.06 -21.85
C GLN A 14 -58.05 2.72 -21.68
N ILE A 15 -57.62 1.97 -20.66
CA ILE A 15 -58.36 0.88 -20.01
C ILE A 15 -59.03 1.47 -18.75
N ALA A 16 -60.32 1.17 -18.56
CA ALA A 16 -61.23 1.88 -17.67
C ALA A 16 -61.14 1.47 -16.18
N LEU A 17 -61.25 2.49 -15.32
CA LEU A 17 -61.45 2.43 -13.87
C LEU A 17 -62.82 1.86 -13.50
N PHE A 18 -62.86 1.13 -12.38
CA PHE A 18 -64.04 0.96 -11.52
C PHE A 18 -63.82 1.70 -10.20
N THR A 19 -64.79 2.52 -9.79
CA THR A 19 -64.90 3.13 -8.46
C THR A 19 -66.24 2.74 -7.83
N GLN A 20 -66.21 2.36 -6.55
CA GLN A 20 -67.35 2.49 -5.64
C GLN A 20 -66.86 2.75 -4.19
N PRO A 21 -67.67 3.41 -3.33
CA PRO A 21 -67.19 4.16 -2.18
C PRO A 21 -67.50 3.55 -0.80
N LEU A 22 -66.58 3.82 0.13
CA LEU A 22 -66.70 4.16 1.56
C LEU A 22 -67.87 3.58 2.40
N THR A 23 -67.60 2.50 3.16
CA THR A 23 -68.06 2.28 4.54
C THR A 23 -67.09 1.36 5.29
N THR A 24 -66.42 1.86 6.33
CA THR A 24 -65.69 1.07 7.36
C THR A 24 -65.88 1.84 8.67
N ASP A 25 -66.86 1.48 9.50
CA ASP A 25 -66.81 0.43 10.54
C ASP A 25 -65.67 0.65 11.55
N LEU A 26 -66.09 0.96 12.78
CA LEU A 26 -65.27 1.27 13.93
C LEU A 26 -64.68 -0.04 14.46
N ASN A 27 -63.40 -0.27 14.19
CA ASN A 27 -62.63 -1.20 14.98
C ASN A 27 -61.29 -0.53 15.32
N GLU A 28 -61.17 -0.10 16.58
CA GLU A 28 -59.93 0.31 17.22
C GLU A 28 -58.99 -0.89 17.26
N SER A 29 -58.31 -1.15 16.15
CA SER A 29 -57.08 -1.94 16.17
C SER A 29 -55.97 -0.99 16.57
N LEU A 30 -55.70 -0.99 17.88
CA LEU A 30 -54.48 -0.51 18.52
C LEU A 30 -53.27 -0.92 17.66
N VAL A 31 -52.77 0.00 16.84
CA VAL A 31 -51.45 -0.14 16.23
C VAL A 31 -50.48 0.12 17.38
N THR A 32 -50.09 -0.95 18.06
CA THR A 32 -48.86 -0.95 18.85
C THR A 32 -47.72 -0.81 17.86
N THR A 33 -47.41 0.43 17.47
CA THR A 33 -46.02 0.75 17.14
C THR A 33 -45.27 0.49 18.43
N SER A 34 -44.61 -0.67 18.49
CA SER A 34 -43.53 -0.94 19.41
C SER A 34 -42.46 0.11 19.13
N VAL A 35 -42.62 1.28 19.75
CA VAL A 35 -41.51 2.20 19.96
C VAL A 35 -40.64 1.44 20.96
N THR A 36 -39.68 0.68 20.45
CA THR A 36 -38.52 0.29 21.25
C THR A 36 -37.92 1.60 21.74
N ALA A 37 -38.21 1.97 22.98
CA ALA A 37 -37.63 3.14 23.61
C ALA A 37 -36.12 2.89 23.66
N SER A 38 -35.36 3.75 22.99
CA SER A 38 -33.93 3.55 22.77
C SER A 38 -33.21 3.48 24.12
N ALA A 39 -32.56 2.35 24.40
CA ALA A 39 -31.45 2.33 25.37
C ALA A 39 -30.27 3.13 24.78
N LEU A 40 -29.26 3.42 25.60
CA LEU A 40 -27.97 3.90 25.09
C LEU A 40 -27.54 2.98 23.94
N GLY A 41 -27.30 3.57 22.78
CA GLY A 41 -26.90 2.83 21.59
C GLY A 41 -25.68 3.47 20.96
N VAL A 42 -24.71 2.64 20.59
CA VAL A 42 -23.59 3.01 19.72
C VAL A 42 -23.55 2.03 18.56
N VAL A 43 -23.51 2.56 17.34
CA VAL A 43 -23.61 1.75 16.11
C VAL A 43 -22.62 2.29 15.09
N ALA A 44 -21.76 1.42 14.57
CA ALA A 44 -20.90 1.75 13.43
C ALA A 44 -21.75 2.09 12.20
N THR A 45 -21.42 3.17 11.50
CA THR A 45 -22.15 3.61 10.29
C THR A 45 -21.82 2.75 9.07
N GLY A 46 -20.68 2.08 9.12
CA GLY A 46 -20.11 1.31 8.02
C GLY A 46 -19.04 2.07 7.24
N GLU A 47 -18.83 3.35 7.52
CA GLU A 47 -17.76 4.16 6.93
C GLU A 47 -16.40 3.64 7.40
N ASP A 48 -15.51 3.38 6.44
CA ASP A 48 -14.13 2.99 6.70
C ASP A 48 -13.28 4.25 6.96
N VAL A 49 -12.13 4.04 7.59
CA VAL A 49 -11.00 4.97 7.65
C VAL A 49 -9.77 4.20 7.18
N THR A 50 -9.55 4.25 5.87
CA THR A 50 -8.43 3.59 5.21
C THR A 50 -7.29 4.57 5.04
N LEU A 51 -6.14 4.21 5.60
CA LEU A 51 -4.86 4.90 5.41
C LEU A 51 -4.02 4.02 4.49
N ASP A 52 -3.59 4.56 3.37
CA ASP A 52 -2.70 3.88 2.43
C ASP A 52 -1.24 4.34 2.69
N GLU A 53 -0.32 3.39 2.81
CA GLU A 53 1.10 3.68 3.01
C GLU A 53 1.76 4.34 1.78
N THR A 54 1.09 4.28 0.63
CA THR A 54 1.57 4.76 -0.67
C THR A 54 1.83 6.26 -0.64
N ALA A 55 3.06 6.63 -0.99
CA ALA A 55 3.49 8.01 -0.96
C ALA A 55 2.59 8.95 -1.79
N GLY A 56 1.80 9.78 -1.13
CA GLY A 56 0.86 10.66 -1.80
C GLY A 56 -0.35 10.96 -0.95
N LEU A 57 -1.46 11.29 -1.62
CA LEU A 57 -2.78 11.22 -1.02
C LEU A 57 -3.55 10.21 -1.85
N GLN A 58 -4.00 9.14 -1.21
CA GLN A 58 -4.84 8.11 -1.79
C GLN A 58 -6.29 8.39 -1.42
N ASN A 59 -7.01 8.91 -2.40
CA ASN A 59 -8.45 9.16 -2.31
C ASN A 59 -9.03 9.47 -3.69
N ALA A 60 -10.36 9.35 -3.78
CA ALA A 60 -11.14 9.57 -4.99
C ALA A 60 -10.86 10.90 -5.75
N THR A 61 -10.33 11.93 -5.09
CA THR A 61 -10.02 13.22 -5.73
C THR A 61 -8.57 13.31 -6.20
N ALA A 62 -7.61 12.85 -5.40
CA ALA A 62 -6.18 12.97 -5.67
C ALA A 62 -5.68 11.88 -6.62
N THR A 63 -6.14 10.64 -6.44
CA THR A 63 -5.73 9.44 -7.16
C THR A 63 -6.97 8.63 -7.58
N PRO A 64 -7.72 9.08 -8.60
CA PRO A 64 -8.96 8.42 -9.02
C PRO A 64 -8.74 7.06 -9.73
N THR A 65 -7.48 6.67 -9.96
CA THR A 65 -7.09 5.39 -10.56
C THR A 65 -5.68 5.00 -10.06
N PRO A 66 -5.42 3.71 -9.79
CA PRO A 66 -6.33 2.57 -9.82
C PRO A 66 -7.46 2.67 -8.77
N ALA A 67 -8.38 1.70 -8.79
CA ALA A 67 -9.57 1.81 -7.96
C ALA A 67 -9.29 1.66 -6.45
N GLY A 68 -8.22 0.94 -6.06
CA GLY A 68 -7.74 0.82 -4.67
C GLY A 68 -7.31 2.19 -4.11
N ASP A 69 -6.38 2.86 -4.78
CA ASP A 69 -6.00 4.24 -4.41
C ASP A 69 -7.18 5.24 -4.29
N ALA A 70 -8.29 4.96 -5.00
CA ALA A 70 -9.43 5.86 -5.09
C ALA A 70 -10.47 5.65 -3.99
N ASP A 71 -10.54 4.48 -3.35
CA ASP A 71 -11.48 4.21 -2.25
C ASP A 71 -10.90 4.46 -0.84
N ASP A 72 -9.63 4.87 -0.78
CA ASP A 72 -8.97 5.31 0.45
C ASP A 72 -9.41 6.68 0.97
N ASN A 73 -8.98 6.97 2.19
CA ASN A 73 -9.43 8.13 2.95
C ASN A 73 -8.30 9.05 3.39
N ASP A 74 -7.18 9.02 2.67
CA ASP A 74 -6.01 9.82 3.02
C ASP A 74 -6.32 11.30 3.02
N ILE A 75 -5.79 11.94 4.06
CA ILE A 75 -5.85 13.37 4.26
C ILE A 75 -4.48 13.87 4.71
N LEU A 76 -4.17 15.12 4.37
CA LEU A 76 -2.93 15.75 4.79
C LEU A 76 -2.75 15.66 6.32
N VAL A 77 -1.59 15.18 6.78
CA VAL A 77 -1.21 15.15 8.21
C VAL A 77 -1.35 16.53 8.88
N ALA A 78 -1.18 17.61 8.12
CA ALA A 78 -1.36 18.98 8.63
C ALA A 78 -2.82 19.31 8.99
N SER A 79 -3.79 18.49 8.57
CA SER A 79 -5.22 18.63 8.85
C SER A 79 -5.66 17.97 10.16
N LEU A 80 -4.76 17.25 10.84
CA LEU A 80 -5.08 16.58 12.10
C LEU A 80 -5.69 17.58 13.12
N PRO A 81 -6.73 17.16 13.89
CA PRO A 81 -7.27 17.96 14.97
C PRO A 81 -6.18 18.44 15.92
N THR A 82 -6.23 19.72 16.31
CA THR A 82 -5.16 20.35 17.12
C THR A 82 -4.98 19.67 18.48
N THR A 83 -6.06 19.16 19.08
CA THR A 83 -6.03 18.36 20.31
C THR A 83 -5.20 17.09 20.11
N PHE A 84 -5.50 16.32 19.06
CA PHE A 84 -4.81 15.09 18.71
C PHE A 84 -3.33 15.32 18.39
N ALA A 85 -3.03 16.27 17.50
CA ALA A 85 -1.66 16.59 17.10
C ALA A 85 -0.79 17.04 18.30
N ASN A 86 -1.34 17.86 19.21
CA ASN A 86 -0.63 18.27 20.42
C ASN A 86 -0.39 17.10 21.38
N ARG A 87 -1.38 16.19 21.53
CA ARG A 87 -1.23 15.02 22.39
C ARG A 87 -0.14 14.09 21.87
N LEU A 88 -0.14 13.78 20.58
CA LEU A 88 0.89 12.96 19.93
C LEU A 88 2.30 13.58 20.07
N ALA A 89 2.43 14.89 19.86
CA ALA A 89 3.70 15.59 20.09
C ALA A 89 4.15 15.51 21.56
N GLY A 90 3.22 15.62 22.51
CA GLY A 90 3.50 15.47 23.94
C GLY A 90 3.90 14.04 24.35
N LEU A 91 3.45 13.04 23.60
CA LEU A 91 3.84 11.63 23.74
C LEU A 91 5.18 11.31 23.06
N GLY A 92 5.78 12.28 22.37
CA GLY A 92 7.01 12.07 21.60
C GLY A 92 6.80 11.20 20.36
N ALA A 93 5.59 11.20 19.80
CA ALA A 93 5.34 10.58 18.49
C ALA A 93 6.26 11.25 17.45
N GLY A 94 6.80 10.46 16.52
CA GLY A 94 7.76 10.91 15.52
C GLY A 94 7.14 11.83 14.46
N THR A 95 7.64 11.75 13.24
CA THR A 95 6.96 12.36 12.08
C THR A 95 6.04 11.33 11.47
N ALA A 96 4.77 11.68 11.29
CA ALA A 96 3.82 10.79 10.65
C ALA A 96 4.10 10.65 9.15
N THR A 97 3.90 9.45 8.62
CA THR A 97 4.03 9.10 7.20
C THR A 97 2.75 9.43 6.43
N GLY A 98 1.60 9.06 6.99
CA GLY A 98 0.27 9.30 6.42
C GLY A 98 -0.78 9.59 7.50
N ALA A 99 -1.96 10.03 7.07
CA ALA A 99 -3.13 10.18 7.93
C ALA A 99 -4.40 9.96 7.11
N ALA A 100 -5.43 9.41 7.74
CA ALA A 100 -6.74 9.25 7.12
C ALA A 100 -7.87 9.73 8.02
N LEU A 101 -9.02 10.02 7.41
CA LEU A 101 -10.23 10.48 8.09
C LEU A 101 -11.43 9.70 7.57
N SER A 102 -12.22 9.12 8.46
CA SER A 102 -13.37 8.27 8.09
C SER A 102 -14.27 8.89 7.02
N GLY A 103 -14.51 8.15 5.93
CA GLY A 103 -15.35 8.57 4.79
C GLY A 103 -14.85 9.81 4.02
N TYR A 104 -13.59 10.21 4.18
CA TYR A 104 -13.02 11.33 3.45
C TYR A 104 -12.72 10.96 1.99
N THR A 105 -13.15 11.80 1.05
CA THR A 105 -13.01 11.54 -0.39
C THR A 105 -12.08 12.53 -1.11
N GLY A 106 -11.25 13.27 -0.36
CA GLY A 106 -10.35 14.30 -0.93
C GLY A 106 -10.93 15.71 -1.11
N ALA A 107 -12.14 15.98 -0.63
CA ALA A 107 -12.73 17.32 -0.72
C ALA A 107 -12.05 18.31 0.25
N GLU A 108 -12.01 19.61 -0.08
CA GLU A 108 -11.31 20.61 0.74
C GLU A 108 -11.87 20.70 2.18
N GLY A 109 -11.00 20.58 3.18
CA GLY A 109 -11.34 20.68 4.60
C GLY A 109 -11.75 19.35 5.26
N ASN A 110 -12.23 19.42 6.51
CA ASN A 110 -12.68 18.26 7.28
C ASN A 110 -14.09 17.81 6.81
N THR A 111 -14.12 17.11 5.67
CA THR A 111 -15.36 16.66 5.00
C THR A 111 -15.68 15.17 5.24
N GLY A 112 -14.93 14.49 6.11
CA GLY A 112 -15.20 13.10 6.47
C GLY A 112 -16.59 12.88 7.09
N SER A 113 -17.00 11.62 7.13
CA SER A 113 -18.27 11.12 7.66
C SER A 113 -18.10 10.60 9.09
N ASP A 114 -19.22 10.53 9.82
CA ASP A 114 -19.24 9.84 11.11
C ASP A 114 -18.99 8.34 10.90
N ALA A 115 -18.00 7.76 11.58
CA ALA A 115 -17.70 6.33 11.59
C ALA A 115 -18.68 5.54 12.49
N PHE A 116 -19.30 6.24 13.44
CA PHE A 116 -20.32 5.69 14.32
C PHE A 116 -21.33 6.75 14.71
N THR A 117 -22.53 6.29 15.07
CA THR A 117 -23.60 7.12 15.62
C THR A 117 -23.94 6.67 17.03
N ILE A 118 -24.39 7.62 17.84
CA ILE A 118 -24.77 7.43 19.23
C ILE A 118 -26.19 7.93 19.43
N THR A 119 -26.97 7.15 20.18
CA THR A 119 -28.28 7.56 20.67
C THR A 119 -28.28 7.47 22.19
N ALA A 120 -28.40 8.61 22.86
CA ALA A 120 -28.61 8.65 24.31
C ALA A 120 -29.99 8.06 24.66
N ALA A 121 -30.11 7.45 25.83
CA ALA A 121 -31.40 7.07 26.35
C ALA A 121 -32.28 8.32 26.61
N PRO A 122 -33.62 8.20 26.51
CA PRO A 122 -34.53 9.31 26.80
C PRO A 122 -34.26 9.95 28.17
N GLY A 123 -33.91 11.24 28.17
CA GLY A 123 -33.64 12.00 29.40
C GLY A 123 -32.23 11.84 29.98
N ALA A 124 -31.36 11.04 29.34
CA ALA A 124 -29.94 10.92 29.67
C ALA A 124 -29.10 11.83 28.77
N SER A 125 -27.86 12.07 29.19
CA SER A 125 -26.84 12.77 28.41
C SER A 125 -25.60 11.90 28.30
N ILE A 126 -25.04 11.80 27.09
CA ILE A 126 -23.74 11.16 26.87
C ILE A 126 -22.68 11.90 27.69
N THR A 127 -21.91 11.14 28.46
CA THR A 127 -20.88 11.68 29.35
C THR A 127 -19.47 11.42 28.86
N ASP A 128 -19.28 10.35 28.09
CA ASP A 128 -17.98 9.92 27.59
C ASP A 128 -18.13 9.09 26.32
N ILE A 129 -17.18 9.24 25.41
CA ILE A 129 -17.00 8.40 24.23
C ILE A 129 -15.52 8.06 24.17
N SER A 130 -15.18 6.78 24.06
CA SER A 130 -13.78 6.37 24.14
C SER A 130 -13.47 5.13 23.31
N PHE A 131 -12.18 4.97 22.99
CA PHE A 131 -11.68 3.70 22.50
C PHE A 131 -11.54 2.70 23.65
N THR A 132 -12.14 1.53 23.50
CA THR A 132 -12.26 0.50 24.53
C THR A 132 -12.05 -0.90 23.96
N ASP A 133 -11.92 -1.89 24.83
CA ASP A 133 -12.11 -3.29 24.49
C ASP A 133 -13.60 -3.65 24.36
N SER A 134 -13.89 -4.90 24.02
CA SER A 134 -15.27 -5.40 23.89
C SER A 134 -16.13 -5.25 25.15
N SER A 135 -15.52 -5.12 26.33
CA SER A 135 -16.19 -4.96 27.63
C SER A 135 -16.40 -3.49 28.04
N GLY A 136 -15.89 -2.54 27.24
CA GLY A 136 -15.93 -1.11 27.56
C GLY A 136 -14.80 -0.64 28.45
N ALA A 137 -13.78 -1.48 28.71
CA ALA A 137 -12.60 -1.10 29.47
C ALA A 137 -11.56 -0.44 28.56
N PRO A 138 -10.71 0.47 29.07
CA PRO A 138 -9.57 1.00 28.32
C PRO A 138 -8.64 -0.12 27.84
N LEU A 139 -8.11 0.01 26.63
CA LEU A 139 -7.09 -0.89 26.09
C LEU A 139 -5.78 -0.68 26.88
N ASP A 140 -5.20 -1.76 27.40
CA ASP A 140 -3.94 -1.73 28.16
C ASP A 140 -3.05 -2.92 27.75
N GLY A 141 -2.36 -2.76 26.62
CA GLY A 141 -1.44 -3.77 26.09
C GLY A 141 -2.14 -4.91 25.35
N VAL A 142 -3.28 -4.64 24.72
CA VAL A 142 -4.00 -5.62 23.89
C VAL A 142 -3.24 -5.85 22.60
N ASP A 143 -3.02 -7.11 22.22
CA ASP A 143 -2.37 -7.44 20.95
C ASP A 143 -3.27 -7.09 19.76
N SER A 144 -2.79 -6.17 18.92
CA SER A 144 -3.48 -5.71 17.71
C SER A 144 -3.58 -6.83 16.67
N GLY A 145 -2.66 -7.80 16.67
CA GLY A 145 -2.48 -8.75 15.57
C GLY A 145 -1.63 -8.20 14.41
N LEU A 146 -1.15 -6.96 14.53
CA LEU A 146 -0.25 -6.31 13.57
C LEU A 146 1.18 -6.35 14.10
N ASP A 147 2.15 -6.42 13.19
CA ASP A 147 3.58 -6.39 13.50
C ASP A 147 4.23 -5.22 12.74
N THR A 148 5.32 -4.68 13.28
CA THR A 148 6.25 -3.84 12.51
C THR A 148 7.01 -4.70 11.49
N LEU A 149 7.63 -4.08 10.48
CA LEU A 149 8.48 -4.77 9.50
C LEU A 149 9.55 -5.71 10.08
N ASP A 150 10.13 -5.35 11.23
CA ASP A 150 11.13 -6.18 11.91
C ASP A 150 10.54 -7.37 12.72
N GLY A 151 9.22 -7.52 12.69
CA GLY A 151 8.46 -8.58 13.35
C GLY A 151 8.14 -8.30 14.83
N THR A 152 8.17 -7.04 15.27
CA THR A 152 7.78 -6.66 16.63
C THR A 152 6.26 -6.43 16.70
N SER A 153 5.58 -7.20 17.54
CA SER A 153 4.13 -7.05 17.69
C SER A 153 3.70 -5.71 18.24
N ILE A 154 2.61 -5.17 17.71
CA ILE A 154 2.07 -3.87 18.06
C ILE A 154 0.95 -4.05 19.08
N LEU A 155 1.11 -3.42 20.24
CA LEU A 155 0.15 -3.49 21.35
C LEU A 155 -0.64 -2.19 21.47
N LEU A 156 -1.94 -2.31 21.71
CA LEU A 156 -2.90 -1.20 21.78
C LEU A 156 -3.04 -0.66 23.20
N TYR A 157 -3.09 0.67 23.31
CA TYR A 157 -3.30 1.39 24.56
C TYR A 157 -4.27 2.56 24.35
N THR A 158 -5.33 2.63 25.14
CA THR A 158 -6.14 3.85 25.25
C THR A 158 -5.35 4.89 26.03
N ASP A 159 -5.25 6.11 25.52
CA ASP A 159 -4.46 7.16 26.16
C ASP A 159 -5.09 7.60 27.49
N THR A 160 -4.26 7.71 28.53
CA THR A 160 -4.75 7.99 29.90
C THR A 160 -5.17 9.44 30.12
N ASN A 161 -4.75 10.37 29.25
CA ASN A 161 -5.08 11.78 29.40
C ASN A 161 -6.22 12.20 28.47
N ASP A 162 -6.45 11.43 27.40
CA ASP A 162 -7.51 11.62 26.42
C ASP A 162 -7.93 10.25 25.85
N ASN A 163 -8.96 9.66 26.44
CA ASN A 163 -9.47 8.33 26.08
C ASN A 163 -10.13 8.26 24.69
N ASN A 164 -10.26 9.40 24.00
CA ASN A 164 -10.60 9.47 22.58
C ASN A 164 -9.43 9.03 21.70
N ILE A 165 -8.24 8.77 22.26
CA ILE A 165 -7.05 8.33 21.54
C ILE A 165 -6.72 6.88 21.86
N VAL A 166 -6.46 6.09 20.82
CA VAL A 166 -5.81 4.78 20.91
C VAL A 166 -4.45 4.81 20.22
N LEU A 167 -3.46 4.16 20.83
CA LEU A 167 -2.08 4.10 20.36
C LEU A 167 -1.70 2.65 20.07
N GLY A 168 -1.21 2.36 18.86
CA GLY A 168 -0.47 1.14 18.54
C GLY A 168 1.02 1.33 18.86
N ARG A 169 1.55 0.60 19.84
CA ARG A 169 2.97 0.71 20.27
C ARG A 169 3.73 -0.59 20.05
N ALA A 170 4.94 -0.49 19.50
CA ALA A 170 5.80 -1.64 19.27
C ALA A 170 6.26 -2.30 20.59
N GLY A 171 5.85 -3.56 20.82
CA GLY A 171 6.32 -4.45 21.88
C GLY A 171 5.88 -4.13 23.32
N GLY A 172 5.39 -2.92 23.62
CA GLY A 172 5.03 -2.54 24.99
C GLY A 172 4.66 -1.06 25.18
N PRO A 173 4.32 -0.65 26.42
CA PRO A 173 3.79 0.69 26.70
C PRO A 173 4.83 1.82 26.51
N ALA A 174 6.12 1.48 26.58
CA ALA A 174 7.23 2.39 26.30
C ALA A 174 7.76 2.29 24.85
N GLY A 175 7.13 1.43 24.03
CA GLY A 175 7.47 1.27 22.62
C GLY A 175 7.20 2.54 21.81
N ALA A 176 7.87 2.64 20.66
CA ALA A 176 7.55 3.67 19.67
C ALA A 176 6.09 3.54 19.24
N ILE A 177 5.45 4.68 19.01
CA ILE A 177 4.10 4.72 18.41
C ILE A 177 4.28 4.37 16.93
N VAL A 178 3.58 3.34 16.48
CA VAL A 178 3.57 2.88 15.08
C VAL A 178 2.40 3.53 14.36
N PHE A 179 1.21 3.47 14.95
CA PHE A 179 0.05 4.23 14.51
C PHE A 179 -0.73 4.76 15.71
N ALA A 180 -1.64 5.71 15.48
CA ALA A 180 -2.59 6.19 16.46
C ALA A 180 -3.93 6.51 15.80
N ALA A 181 -5.00 6.49 16.58
CA ALA A 181 -6.30 6.96 16.12
C ALA A 181 -6.98 7.86 17.14
N TYR A 182 -7.89 8.72 16.66
CA TYR A 182 -8.59 9.72 17.46
C TYR A 182 -10.06 9.81 17.09
N ILE A 183 -10.91 9.89 18.12
CA ILE A 183 -12.35 10.18 17.99
C ILE A 183 -12.56 11.69 17.98
N GLU A 184 -13.00 12.21 16.84
CA GLU A 184 -13.55 13.56 16.74
C GLU A 184 -15.08 13.50 16.93
N GLU A 185 -15.55 13.88 18.12
CA GLU A 185 -16.98 13.90 18.44
C GLU A 185 -17.77 14.87 17.56
N THR A 186 -18.97 14.45 17.13
CA THR A 186 -19.85 15.25 16.29
C THR A 186 -21.24 15.42 16.91
N GLY A 187 -21.87 16.57 16.63
CA GLY A 187 -23.19 16.95 17.15
C GLY A 187 -23.16 17.86 18.38
N SER A 188 -24.27 18.54 18.64
CA SER A 188 -24.51 19.27 19.90
C SER A 188 -25.99 19.14 20.30
N PRO A 189 -26.35 18.25 21.25
CA PRO A 189 -25.48 17.32 22.00
C PRO A 189 -24.81 16.26 21.10
N VAL A 190 -23.80 15.55 21.61
CA VAL A 190 -23.02 14.59 20.83
C VAL A 190 -23.92 13.45 20.33
N THR A 191 -23.81 13.14 19.03
CA THR A 191 -24.63 12.14 18.33
C THR A 191 -23.80 11.14 17.53
N GLY A 192 -22.47 11.26 17.51
CA GLY A 192 -21.58 10.40 16.75
C GLY A 192 -20.15 10.87 16.83
N GLY A 193 -19.30 10.34 15.96
CA GLY A 193 -17.93 10.80 15.81
C GLY A 193 -17.28 10.30 14.53
N LYS A 194 -16.30 11.07 14.08
CA LYS A 194 -15.37 10.69 13.01
C LYS A 194 -14.14 10.04 13.62
N ILE A 195 -13.49 9.17 12.86
CA ILE A 195 -12.22 8.58 13.26
C ILE A 195 -11.11 9.14 12.38
N TRP A 196 -10.05 9.58 13.03
CA TRP A 196 -8.79 9.91 12.41
C TRP A 196 -7.80 8.80 12.68
N THR A 197 -7.04 8.37 11.68
CA THR A 197 -5.87 7.50 11.84
C THR A 197 -4.62 8.23 11.38
N VAL A 198 -3.48 7.88 11.96
CA VAL A 198 -2.17 8.41 11.60
C VAL A 198 -1.13 7.32 11.81
N GLU A 199 -0.17 7.25 10.91
CA GLU A 199 0.90 6.26 10.91
C GLU A 199 2.26 6.91 10.99
N TYR A 200 3.23 6.20 11.55
CA TYR A 200 4.60 6.66 11.78
C TYR A 200 5.67 5.71 11.25
N GLN A 201 5.32 4.43 11.07
CA GLN A 201 6.19 3.38 10.55
C GLN A 201 5.31 2.41 9.76
N PRO A 202 5.78 1.89 8.63
CA PRO A 202 5.10 0.84 7.87
C PRO A 202 4.74 -0.36 8.74
N LEU A 203 3.58 -0.93 8.46
CA LEU A 203 3.16 -2.22 8.98
C LEU A 203 3.80 -3.33 8.16
N LYS A 204 3.76 -4.53 8.71
CA LYS A 204 4.14 -5.71 7.95
C LYS A 204 2.89 -6.33 7.33
N HIS A 205 2.86 -6.42 6.02
CA HIS A 205 1.79 -7.09 5.31
C HIS A 205 2.19 -8.54 4.98
N PRO A 206 1.40 -9.54 5.42
CA PRO A 206 1.82 -10.94 5.33
C PRO A 206 1.48 -11.59 3.98
N ASP A 207 0.61 -10.99 3.16
CA ASP A 207 0.20 -11.55 1.87
C ASP A 207 1.08 -11.12 0.70
N MET A 208 2.26 -11.74 0.59
CA MET A 208 3.23 -11.52 -0.51
C MET A 208 2.71 -11.83 -1.94
N THR A 209 1.43 -12.19 -2.10
CA THR A 209 0.79 -12.40 -3.40
C THR A 209 -0.03 -11.20 -3.88
N ASN A 210 -0.24 -10.23 -3.00
CA ASN A 210 -0.97 -9.01 -3.27
C ASN A 210 -0.27 -7.83 -2.60
N ALA A 211 0.52 -7.10 -3.38
CA ALA A 211 1.34 -5.96 -2.95
C ALA A 211 0.53 -4.67 -2.66
N ASP A 212 -0.73 -4.83 -2.28
CA ASP A 212 -1.76 -3.81 -2.05
C ASP A 212 -2.85 -4.49 -1.19
N ASP A 213 -2.43 -5.24 -0.16
CA ASP A 213 -3.34 -5.91 0.77
C ASP A 213 -3.63 -5.03 1.98
N SER A 214 -4.74 -5.37 2.66
CA SER A 214 -5.29 -4.55 3.73
C SER A 214 -5.18 -5.24 5.07
N LEU A 215 -4.75 -4.48 6.09
CA LEU A 215 -4.77 -4.88 7.50
C LEU A 215 -5.84 -4.09 8.26
N ASN A 216 -6.39 -4.67 9.32
CA ASN A 216 -7.32 -3.98 10.20
C ASN A 216 -7.24 -4.46 11.66
N LEU A 217 -8.04 -3.83 12.52
CA LEU A 217 -8.07 -4.10 13.97
C LEU A 217 -9.34 -4.85 14.39
N LEU A 218 -9.87 -5.71 13.52
CA LEU A 218 -11.11 -6.46 13.76
C LEU A 218 -11.12 -7.15 15.14
N ASP A 219 -12.21 -6.95 15.88
CA ASP A 219 -12.43 -7.48 17.24
C ASP A 219 -11.42 -7.01 18.29
N LYS A 220 -10.57 -6.01 17.98
CA LYS A 220 -9.58 -5.44 18.91
C LYS A 220 -9.99 -4.09 19.48
N VAL A 221 -10.62 -3.25 18.66
CA VAL A 221 -10.96 -1.87 19.01
C VAL A 221 -12.47 -1.67 18.94
N PHE A 222 -13.03 -1.08 20.00
CA PHE A 222 -14.45 -0.77 20.13
C PHE A 222 -14.63 0.70 20.48
N ILE A 223 -15.74 1.30 20.04
CA ILE A 223 -16.22 2.57 20.56
C ILE A 223 -17.08 2.28 21.78
N GLY A 224 -16.67 2.76 22.94
CA GLY A 224 -17.48 2.79 24.15
C GLY A 224 -18.21 4.12 24.26
N ALA A 225 -19.49 4.09 24.62
CA ALA A 225 -20.26 5.27 25.00
C ALA A 225 -20.80 5.08 26.42
N SER A 226 -20.75 6.13 27.22
CA SER A 226 -21.33 6.15 28.57
C SER A 226 -22.35 7.28 28.73
N GLU A 227 -23.36 7.07 29.58
CA GLU A 227 -24.34 8.12 29.93
C GLU A 227 -24.63 8.17 31.43
N ASP A 228 -25.04 9.36 31.89
CA ASP A 228 -25.57 9.57 33.24
C ASP A 228 -27.07 9.31 33.28
N LEU A 229 -27.53 8.62 34.34
CA LEU A 229 -28.95 8.36 34.55
C LEU A 229 -29.50 9.25 35.66
N VAL A 230 -30.34 10.22 35.27
CA VAL A 230 -30.95 11.20 36.19
C VAL A 230 -32.33 10.73 36.66
N PHE A 231 -32.57 10.81 37.96
CA PHE A 231 -33.86 10.47 38.57
C PHE A 231 -34.65 11.73 38.92
N SER A 232 -35.87 11.85 38.40
CA SER A 232 -36.77 12.94 38.77
C SER A 232 -37.51 12.60 40.06
N LEU A 233 -37.44 13.50 41.04
CA LEU A 233 -38.18 13.36 42.30
C LEU A 233 -39.63 13.86 42.20
N ALA A 234 -40.05 14.33 41.02
CA ALA A 234 -41.39 14.85 40.81
C ALA A 234 -42.47 13.78 41.05
N ASN A 235 -43.64 14.22 41.51
CA ASN A 235 -44.80 13.37 41.81
C ASN A 235 -44.62 12.38 42.98
N ALA A 236 -43.56 12.49 43.78
CA ALA A 236 -43.44 11.71 45.01
C ALA A 236 -44.64 11.99 45.94
N PRO A 237 -45.31 10.98 46.52
CA PRO A 237 -46.40 11.19 47.47
C PRO A 237 -45.93 12.09 48.62
N SER A 238 -46.74 13.11 48.99
CA SER A 238 -46.37 14.10 50.01
C SER A 238 -46.63 13.57 51.42
N GLY A 239 -45.66 13.74 52.33
CA GLY A 239 -45.80 13.34 53.73
C GLY A 239 -44.65 12.48 54.21
N GLN A 240 -44.84 11.81 55.34
CA GLN A 240 -43.87 10.87 55.92
C GLN A 240 -44.12 9.47 55.35
N ASN A 241 -43.19 8.98 54.55
CA ASN A 241 -43.24 7.70 53.87
C ASN A 241 -42.19 6.73 54.47
N LEU A 242 -42.47 5.42 54.47
CA LEU A 242 -41.46 4.42 54.83
C LEU A 242 -40.37 4.33 53.76
N PHE A 243 -40.79 4.24 52.50
CA PHE A 243 -39.90 4.25 51.35
C PHE A 243 -40.50 5.09 50.22
N LEU A 244 -39.65 5.49 49.29
CA LEU A 244 -40.08 6.00 48.00
C LEU A 244 -39.26 5.29 46.92
N MET A 245 -39.88 4.99 45.79
CA MET A 245 -39.23 4.28 44.68
C MET A 245 -39.40 5.07 43.39
N PHE A 246 -38.31 5.45 42.73
CA PHE A 246 -38.29 6.31 41.55
C PHE A 246 -37.54 5.68 40.39
N THR A 247 -38.06 5.92 39.20
CA THR A 247 -37.43 5.51 37.94
C THR A 247 -37.16 6.74 37.07
N LYS A 248 -36.37 6.57 36.00
CA LYS A 248 -36.23 7.60 34.96
C LYS A 248 -37.56 7.91 34.27
N ALA A 249 -37.61 9.04 33.57
CA ALA A 249 -38.75 9.37 32.71
C ALA A 249 -38.93 8.33 31.59
N ASN A 250 -40.17 7.91 31.34
CA ASN A 250 -40.53 6.91 30.31
C ASN A 250 -39.70 5.62 30.39
N PRO A 251 -39.78 4.88 31.51
CA PRO A 251 -39.03 3.64 31.66
C PRO A 251 -39.50 2.54 30.70
N ASN A 252 -38.58 1.66 30.35
CA ASN A 252 -38.82 0.37 29.72
C ASN A 252 -39.56 -0.53 30.70
N VAL A 253 -40.72 -1.03 30.26
CA VAL A 253 -41.59 -1.89 31.06
C VAL A 253 -41.87 -3.18 30.32
N VAL A 254 -41.68 -4.30 31.00
CA VAL A 254 -41.99 -5.65 30.50
C VAL A 254 -43.06 -6.30 31.36
N ASP A 255 -43.91 -7.11 30.72
CA ASP A 255 -44.83 -7.99 31.45
C ASP A 255 -44.09 -9.27 31.85
N ASP A 256 -43.75 -9.38 33.13
CA ASP A 256 -43.15 -10.57 33.74
C ASP A 256 -44.22 -11.33 34.53
N GLY A 257 -44.86 -12.30 33.86
CA GLY A 257 -45.82 -13.19 34.50
C GLY A 257 -47.09 -12.50 35.04
N GLY A 258 -47.53 -11.41 34.42
CA GLY A 258 -48.68 -10.61 34.82
C GLY A 258 -48.33 -9.43 35.74
N VAL A 259 -47.04 -9.21 36.02
CA VAL A 259 -46.53 -8.05 36.76
C VAL A 259 -45.77 -7.16 35.79
N LEU A 260 -46.21 -5.91 35.65
CA LEU A 260 -45.47 -4.90 34.88
C LEU A 260 -44.22 -4.48 35.65
N ARG A 261 -43.04 -4.80 35.11
CA ARG A 261 -41.73 -4.52 35.71
C ARG A 261 -40.93 -3.53 34.89
N ILE A 262 -40.36 -2.54 35.57
CA ILE A 262 -39.42 -1.57 35.03
C ILE A 262 -38.04 -2.22 34.95
N THR A 263 -37.49 -2.38 33.75
CA THR A 263 -36.17 -3.01 33.55
C THR A 263 -35.01 -2.02 33.71
N ASP A 264 -35.25 -0.73 33.54
CA ASP A 264 -34.23 0.29 33.77
C ASP A 264 -33.88 0.41 35.27
N PRO A 265 -32.70 0.97 35.60
CA PRO A 265 -32.35 1.23 36.98
C PRO A 265 -33.39 2.13 37.67
N THR A 266 -33.71 1.78 38.91
CA THR A 266 -34.68 2.43 39.78
C THR A 266 -34.00 2.72 41.12
N ILE A 267 -34.27 3.86 41.74
CA ILE A 267 -33.77 4.19 43.08
C ILE A 267 -34.85 4.01 44.14
N ILE A 268 -34.49 3.45 45.29
CA ILE A 268 -35.33 3.34 46.48
C ILE A 268 -34.72 4.22 47.56
N ALA A 269 -35.47 5.20 48.06
CA ALA A 269 -35.08 6.05 49.17
C ALA A 269 -35.79 5.63 50.48
N THR A 270 -35.05 5.47 51.57
CA THR A 270 -35.58 5.29 52.93
C THR A 270 -34.87 6.22 53.91
N GLY A 271 -35.47 6.47 55.07
CA GLY A 271 -34.74 7.08 56.18
C GLY A 271 -33.49 6.26 56.54
N LYS A 272 -32.62 6.82 57.40
CA LYS A 272 -31.44 6.10 57.88
C LYS A 272 -31.89 4.82 58.57
N ASP A 273 -32.60 4.90 59.68
CA ASP A 273 -33.03 3.71 60.42
C ASP A 273 -34.56 3.55 60.35
N PRO A 274 -35.13 3.12 59.21
CA PRO A 274 -36.58 3.02 59.02
C PRO A 274 -37.18 1.92 59.89
N ALA A 275 -38.46 2.05 60.22
CA ALA A 275 -39.15 1.04 61.01
C ALA A 275 -39.30 -0.27 60.21
N ASP A 276 -38.91 -1.39 60.80
CA ASP A 276 -39.24 -2.73 60.29
C ASP A 276 -40.74 -2.99 60.52
N GLN A 277 -41.57 -2.52 59.59
CA GLN A 277 -43.02 -2.62 59.69
C GLN A 277 -43.47 -4.08 59.74
N SER A 278 -42.75 -4.99 59.09
CA SER A 278 -43.03 -6.43 59.09
C SER A 278 -42.91 -7.07 60.49
N SER A 279 -42.15 -6.47 61.41
CA SER A 279 -42.11 -6.84 62.84
C SER A 279 -43.32 -6.36 63.66
N GLY A 280 -44.22 -5.59 63.06
CA GLY A 280 -45.46 -5.11 63.68
C GLY A 280 -45.38 -3.72 64.31
N VAL A 281 -44.36 -2.92 63.97
CA VAL A 281 -44.24 -1.52 64.39
C VAL A 281 -44.78 -0.54 63.34
N ASN A 282 -45.13 0.67 63.77
CA ASN A 282 -45.57 1.74 62.86
C ASN A 282 -44.36 2.49 62.28
N ILE A 283 -44.51 3.04 61.07
CA ILE A 283 -43.43 3.74 60.36
C ILE A 283 -42.83 4.92 61.15
N ASN A 284 -43.63 5.57 61.99
CA ASN A 284 -43.22 6.70 62.84
C ASN A 284 -42.35 6.30 64.06
N THR A 285 -42.04 5.02 64.22
CA THR A 285 -41.11 4.52 65.26
C THR A 285 -39.67 4.44 64.78
N GLY A 286 -39.44 4.57 63.47
CA GLY A 286 -38.13 4.71 62.85
C GLY A 286 -38.08 5.96 61.97
N ASP A 287 -37.00 6.08 61.19
CA ASP A 287 -36.79 7.21 60.29
C ASP A 287 -37.67 7.11 59.04
N THR A 288 -38.36 8.20 58.71
CA THR A 288 -39.25 8.30 57.53
C THR A 288 -38.67 9.23 56.49
N ILE A 289 -38.90 8.95 55.20
CA ILE A 289 -38.64 9.93 54.15
C ILE A 289 -39.76 10.95 54.10
N ASN A 290 -39.41 12.22 54.13
CA ASN A 290 -40.38 13.30 54.08
C ASN A 290 -40.21 14.12 52.80
N THR A 291 -41.31 14.23 52.05
CA THR A 291 -41.41 14.97 50.79
C THR A 291 -42.40 16.10 50.92
N SER A 292 -42.07 17.25 50.34
CA SER A 292 -43.01 18.35 50.21
C SER A 292 -43.16 18.77 48.74
N GLN A 293 -44.41 18.92 48.28
CA GLN A 293 -44.74 19.46 46.96
C GLN A 293 -45.15 20.95 47.00
N ALA A 294 -45.06 21.60 48.16
CA ALA A 294 -45.58 22.95 48.37
C ALA A 294 -44.63 24.03 47.81
N GLY A 295 -44.74 24.30 46.50
CA GLY A 295 -44.27 25.56 45.89
C GLY A 295 -42.87 25.57 45.26
N GLY A 296 -42.23 24.41 45.06
CA GLY A 296 -40.92 24.26 44.41
C GLY A 296 -40.66 22.83 43.91
N PRO A 297 -39.46 22.51 43.36
CA PRO A 297 -39.08 21.13 43.03
C PRO A 297 -39.14 20.25 44.28
N THR A 298 -39.59 19.01 44.12
CA THR A 298 -39.70 18.05 45.23
C THR A 298 -38.34 17.80 45.85
N THR A 299 -38.25 17.95 47.16
CA THR A 299 -37.04 17.69 47.95
C THR A 299 -37.28 16.55 48.94
N PHE A 300 -36.20 15.86 49.30
CA PHE A 300 -36.16 14.87 50.37
C PHE A 300 -35.49 15.46 51.59
N GLY A 301 -36.24 15.46 52.69
CA GLY A 301 -35.68 15.39 54.02
C GLY A 301 -36.07 14.07 54.67
N THR A 302 -35.82 14.00 55.97
CA THR A 302 -36.25 12.88 56.80
C THR A 302 -36.99 13.42 58.01
N ASN A 303 -37.87 12.60 58.59
CA ASN A 303 -38.58 12.93 59.83
C ASN A 303 -39.31 14.29 59.80
N ASN A 304 -38.69 15.34 60.36
CA ASN A 304 -39.24 16.69 60.48
C ASN A 304 -38.79 17.62 59.33
N GLN A 305 -38.97 17.17 58.09
CA GLN A 305 -38.84 17.91 56.83
C GLN A 305 -37.43 18.13 56.27
N MET A 306 -36.39 18.30 57.08
CA MET A 306 -34.99 18.48 56.64
C MET A 306 -34.09 17.44 57.33
N ILE A 307 -32.95 17.10 56.74
CA ILE A 307 -31.98 16.20 57.36
C ILE A 307 -31.20 16.94 58.47
N VAL A 308 -31.60 16.72 59.72
CA VAL A 308 -30.94 17.33 60.89
C VAL A 308 -29.75 16.49 61.36
N GLU A 309 -29.01 16.96 62.38
CA GLU A 309 -27.76 16.34 62.81
C GLU A 309 -27.89 14.84 63.12
N GLN A 310 -27.01 14.02 62.53
CA GLN A 310 -26.99 12.55 62.59
C GLN A 310 -28.13 11.80 61.89
N GLU A 311 -29.13 12.49 61.35
CA GLU A 311 -30.13 11.89 60.47
C GLU A 311 -29.57 11.70 59.05
N GLY A 312 -30.24 10.88 58.25
CA GLY A 312 -29.82 10.64 56.87
C GLY A 312 -30.84 9.88 56.04
N ILE A 313 -30.50 9.69 54.78
CA ILE A 313 -31.30 8.99 53.78
C ILE A 313 -30.43 7.90 53.13
N ARG A 314 -30.98 6.70 53.01
CA ARG A 314 -30.41 5.63 52.20
C ARG A 314 -31.04 5.64 50.82
N PHE A 315 -30.20 5.64 49.79
CA PHE A 315 -30.60 5.40 48.40
C PHE A 315 -30.07 4.04 47.98
N SER A 316 -30.94 3.13 47.53
CA SER A 316 -30.57 1.83 46.95
C SER A 316 -30.91 1.80 45.47
N PHE A 317 -30.09 1.13 44.66
CA PHE A 317 -30.26 1.07 43.21
C PHE A 317 -30.64 -0.35 42.83
N VAL A 318 -31.73 -0.50 42.07
CA VAL A 318 -32.34 -1.79 41.75
C VAL A 318 -32.78 -1.87 40.29
N THR A 319 -33.06 -3.06 39.80
CA THR A 319 -33.73 -3.31 38.51
C THR A 319 -34.94 -4.23 38.68
N GLY A 320 -35.84 -4.21 37.71
CA GLY A 320 -37.06 -5.02 37.73
C GLY A 320 -38.11 -4.54 38.73
N ALA A 321 -38.12 -3.24 39.05
CA ALA A 321 -39.07 -2.64 39.99
C ALA A 321 -40.53 -2.80 39.51
N ARG A 322 -41.46 -3.13 40.41
CA ARG A 322 -42.88 -3.24 40.05
C ARG A 322 -43.47 -1.86 39.76
N GLN A 323 -43.94 -1.65 38.53
CA GLN A 323 -44.37 -0.35 38.02
C GLN A 323 -45.46 0.35 38.86
N ASN A 324 -46.39 -0.42 39.45
CA ASN A 324 -47.50 0.14 40.23
C ASN A 324 -47.04 0.77 41.56
N VAL A 325 -45.93 0.32 42.12
CA VAL A 325 -45.38 0.79 43.41
C VAL A 325 -44.10 1.62 43.19
N THR A 326 -43.99 2.23 42.01
CA THR A 326 -42.91 3.13 41.62
C THR A 326 -43.51 4.46 41.18
N VAL A 327 -42.95 5.58 41.62
CA VAL A 327 -43.38 6.93 41.23
C VAL A 327 -43.30 7.05 39.70
N PRO A 328 -44.37 7.54 39.03
CA PRO A 328 -45.49 8.32 39.58
C PRO A 328 -46.73 7.52 40.04
N ASN A 329 -46.71 6.18 39.98
CA ASN A 329 -47.87 5.36 40.34
C ASN A 329 -47.97 5.06 41.84
N LEU A 330 -46.87 5.20 42.58
CA LEU A 330 -46.80 4.98 44.02
C LEU A 330 -47.64 6.01 44.80
N ASP A 331 -48.61 5.54 45.58
CA ASP A 331 -49.32 6.38 46.55
C ASP A 331 -48.74 6.29 47.98
N GLN A 332 -49.20 7.18 48.87
CA GLN A 332 -48.72 7.26 50.26
C GLN A 332 -49.01 5.97 51.06
N ASN A 333 -50.17 5.34 50.89
CA ASN A 333 -50.49 4.12 51.65
C ASN A 333 -49.62 2.95 51.18
N GLU A 334 -49.32 2.91 49.89
CA GLU A 334 -48.42 1.92 49.31
C GLU A 334 -46.98 2.14 49.76
N ALA A 335 -46.54 3.40 49.82
CA ALA A 335 -45.22 3.83 50.28
C ALA A 335 -44.98 3.59 51.78
N ASP A 336 -46.04 3.41 52.57
CA ASP A 336 -45.99 3.10 53.99
C ASP A 336 -45.92 1.59 54.28
N LEU A 337 -46.06 0.73 53.26
CA LEU A 337 -46.12 -0.73 53.41
C LEU A 337 -44.81 -1.39 52.92
N GLU A 338 -44.03 -1.95 53.84
CA GLU A 338 -42.72 -2.53 53.55
C GLU A 338 -42.77 -3.66 52.50
N SER A 339 -43.83 -4.46 52.49
CA SER A 339 -44.01 -5.51 51.49
C SER A 339 -44.15 -5.00 50.05
N ASN A 340 -44.35 -3.69 49.85
CA ASN A 340 -44.44 -3.07 48.53
C ASN A 340 -43.09 -2.65 47.94
N VAL A 341 -41.98 -2.84 48.65
CA VAL A 341 -40.64 -2.65 48.07
C VAL A 341 -40.32 -3.81 47.11
N ASP A 342 -40.94 -3.85 45.93
CA ASP A 342 -40.82 -4.97 44.98
C ASP A 342 -39.91 -4.65 43.80
N PHE A 343 -38.82 -5.40 43.69
CA PHE A 343 -37.84 -5.41 42.60
C PHE A 343 -37.26 -6.83 42.44
N THR A 344 -36.51 -7.10 41.36
CA THR A 344 -35.97 -8.45 41.11
C THR A 344 -34.47 -8.56 41.32
N ASP A 345 -33.72 -7.49 41.10
CA ASP A 345 -32.26 -7.49 41.25
C ASP A 345 -31.72 -6.12 41.68
N VAL A 346 -30.45 -6.06 42.09
CA VAL A 346 -29.75 -4.81 42.40
C VAL A 346 -29.12 -4.22 41.14
N TYR A 347 -28.88 -2.91 41.15
CA TYR A 347 -28.11 -2.22 40.13
C TYR A 347 -26.80 -1.72 40.74
N ASN A 348 -25.68 -2.13 40.17
CA ASN A 348 -24.34 -1.84 40.68
C ASN A 348 -23.71 -0.68 39.90
N THR A 349 -23.13 0.29 40.60
CA THR A 349 -22.32 1.37 40.01
C THR A 349 -21.12 1.66 40.91
N LYS A 350 -20.12 2.41 40.41
CA LYS A 350 -19.02 2.94 41.22
C LYS A 350 -19.19 4.41 41.58
N SER A 351 -20.15 5.10 40.96
CA SER A 351 -20.30 6.53 41.15
C SER A 351 -21.77 6.96 41.11
N ALA A 352 -22.10 7.93 41.94
CA ALA A 352 -23.37 8.62 41.88
C ALA A 352 -23.19 10.07 42.36
N SER A 353 -24.17 10.90 42.07
CA SER A 353 -24.21 12.26 42.58
C SER A 353 -25.58 12.62 43.12
N PHE A 354 -25.61 13.62 44.00
CA PHE A 354 -26.83 14.17 44.55
C PHE A 354 -26.71 15.66 44.80
N ASP A 355 -27.85 16.35 44.71
CA ASP A 355 -27.92 17.79 44.89
C ASP A 355 -28.34 18.17 46.30
N VAL A 356 -27.59 19.06 46.93
CA VAL A 356 -28.04 19.76 48.15
C VAL A 356 -28.80 21.00 47.73
N VAL A 357 -30.13 20.97 47.87
CA VAL A 357 -31.03 21.95 47.21
C VAL A 357 -31.62 22.99 48.16
N GLN A 358 -31.77 22.65 49.44
CA GLN A 358 -32.24 23.58 50.47
C GLN A 358 -31.35 23.46 51.70
N LEU A 359 -31.15 24.59 52.36
CA LEU A 359 -30.27 24.72 53.51
C LEU A 359 -30.69 25.96 54.31
N GLN A 360 -30.50 25.96 55.62
CA GLN A 360 -30.81 27.15 56.42
C GLN A 360 -29.99 28.37 55.93
N SER A 361 -30.67 29.48 55.63
CA SER A 361 -30.04 30.64 54.98
C SER A 361 -28.81 31.17 55.73
N GLY A 362 -27.72 31.42 54.99
CA GLY A 362 -26.47 31.95 55.52
C GLY A 362 -25.59 30.94 56.28
N LYS A 363 -25.91 29.64 56.20
CA LYS A 363 -25.14 28.56 56.81
C LYS A 363 -24.51 27.64 55.75
N SER A 364 -23.64 26.73 56.20
CA SER A 364 -23.13 25.58 55.42
C SER A 364 -23.41 24.27 56.17
N ALA A 365 -23.50 23.16 55.44
CA ALA A 365 -23.72 21.82 56.00
C ALA A 365 -22.42 21.01 56.09
N ILE A 366 -22.48 19.97 56.93
CA ILE A 366 -21.52 18.87 56.96
C ILE A 366 -22.25 17.65 56.41
N VAL A 367 -21.84 17.18 55.23
CA VAL A 367 -22.43 16.01 54.58
C VAL A 367 -21.49 14.82 54.74
N LYS A 368 -22.02 13.68 55.16
CA LYS A 368 -21.27 12.44 55.27
C LYS A 368 -21.89 11.38 54.36
N VAL A 369 -21.04 10.70 53.60
CA VAL A 369 -21.44 9.73 52.56
C VAL A 369 -20.80 8.39 52.88
N SER A 370 -21.60 7.33 52.93
CA SER A 370 -21.15 5.94 53.12
C SER A 370 -21.76 5.06 52.04
N ALA A 371 -20.96 4.24 51.36
CA ALA A 371 -21.44 3.33 50.31
C ALA A 371 -21.46 1.87 50.78
N PHE A 372 -22.39 1.09 50.23
CA PHE A 372 -22.63 -0.29 50.60
C PHE A 372 -22.97 -1.16 49.38
N SER A 373 -22.59 -2.44 49.45
CA SER A 373 -23.04 -3.49 48.55
C SER A 373 -23.95 -4.43 49.33
N THR A 374 -25.13 -4.68 48.78
CA THR A 374 -26.17 -5.54 49.34
C THR A 374 -26.66 -6.57 48.32
N ALA A 375 -27.35 -7.61 48.81
CA ALA A 375 -28.02 -8.59 47.96
C ALA A 375 -29.39 -8.08 47.49
N ALA A 376 -30.00 -8.75 46.51
CA ALA A 376 -31.38 -8.45 46.11
C ALA A 376 -32.38 -8.95 47.17
N GLU A 377 -32.89 -8.02 47.98
CA GLU A 377 -33.74 -8.31 49.14
C GLU A 377 -35.10 -7.59 49.02
N PRO A 378 -36.01 -8.00 48.12
CA PRO A 378 -37.30 -7.34 47.96
C PRO A 378 -38.30 -7.64 49.08
N GLY A 379 -39.33 -6.80 49.15
CA GLY A 379 -40.43 -6.83 50.11
C GLY A 379 -39.94 -6.59 51.53
N VAL A 380 -40.45 -7.39 52.46
CA VAL A 380 -40.09 -7.31 53.89
C VAL A 380 -38.62 -7.66 54.18
N ASN A 381 -37.88 -8.17 53.20
CA ASN A 381 -36.46 -8.43 53.42
C ASN A 381 -35.62 -7.15 53.26
N PHE A 382 -36.15 -6.10 52.62
CA PHE A 382 -35.38 -4.93 52.24
C PHE A 382 -34.80 -4.19 53.46
N ILE A 383 -35.64 -3.90 54.46
CA ILE A 383 -35.19 -3.24 55.69
C ILE A 383 -34.47 -4.23 56.61
N ASN A 384 -34.99 -5.46 56.71
CA ASN A 384 -34.38 -6.54 57.49
C ASN A 384 -32.92 -6.85 57.09
N GLY A 385 -32.59 -6.65 55.82
CA GLY A 385 -31.26 -6.86 55.27
C GLY A 385 -30.21 -5.83 55.62
N TYR A 386 -30.58 -4.64 56.12
CA TYR A 386 -29.64 -3.52 56.37
C TYR A 386 -28.47 -3.89 57.27
N ALA A 387 -28.65 -4.84 58.19
CA ALA A 387 -27.60 -5.32 59.09
C ALA A 387 -26.53 -6.19 58.38
N ASN A 388 -26.82 -6.69 57.17
CA ASN A 388 -25.96 -7.61 56.41
C ASN A 388 -25.17 -6.89 55.30
N ASP A 389 -25.37 -5.59 55.11
CA ASP A 389 -24.72 -4.79 54.08
C ASP A 389 -23.19 -4.76 54.24
N ALA A 390 -22.46 -4.97 53.14
CA ALA A 390 -21.01 -4.83 53.11
C ALA A 390 -20.62 -3.38 52.81
N THR A 391 -19.75 -2.78 53.62
CA THR A 391 -19.24 -1.42 53.38
C THR A 391 -18.31 -1.39 52.16
N VAL A 392 -18.49 -0.38 51.31
CA VAL A 392 -17.61 -0.10 50.16
C VAL A 392 -16.96 1.27 50.37
N ALA A 393 -15.64 1.35 50.25
CA ALA A 393 -14.92 2.58 50.55
C ALA A 393 -15.08 3.62 49.42
N ILE A 394 -15.36 4.87 49.80
CA ILE A 394 -15.32 6.04 48.92
C ILE A 394 -13.86 6.48 48.74
N THR A 395 -13.44 6.68 47.49
CA THR A 395 -12.07 7.03 47.10
C THR A 395 -11.95 8.46 46.61
N ASN A 396 -13.00 9.01 46.02
CA ASN A 396 -13.01 10.37 45.52
C ASN A 396 -14.34 11.06 45.79
N VAL A 397 -14.30 12.37 46.05
CA VAL A 397 -15.46 13.24 46.10
C VAL A 397 -15.17 14.53 45.34
N ARG A 398 -16.11 14.93 44.49
CA ARG A 398 -16.13 16.21 43.78
C ARG A 398 -17.33 17.02 44.26
N VAL A 399 -17.12 18.31 44.47
CA VAL A 399 -18.20 19.28 44.70
C VAL A 399 -18.34 20.16 43.48
N ILE A 400 -19.54 20.21 42.92
CA ILE A 400 -19.86 20.93 41.69
C ILE A 400 -20.87 22.02 42.03
N ASN A 401 -20.69 23.21 41.46
CA ASN A 401 -21.66 24.29 41.59
C ASN A 401 -22.70 24.18 40.46
N ASN A 402 -23.94 23.81 40.79
CA ASN A 402 -24.99 23.56 39.78
C ASN A 402 -25.35 24.79 38.95
N SER A 403 -25.10 26.00 39.46
CA SER A 403 -25.37 27.23 38.68
C SER A 403 -24.33 27.50 37.59
N THR A 404 -23.11 26.96 37.74
CA THR A 404 -22.00 27.16 36.79
C THR A 404 -21.56 25.89 36.08
N GLY A 405 -21.95 24.71 36.58
CA GLY A 405 -21.49 23.40 36.09
C GLY A 405 -20.01 23.10 36.37
N LEU A 406 -19.34 23.91 37.20
CA LEU A 406 -17.90 23.77 37.45
C LEU A 406 -17.66 22.96 38.72
N VAL A 407 -16.66 22.07 38.67
CA VAL A 407 -16.04 21.49 39.87
C VAL A 407 -15.39 22.63 40.65
N ILE A 408 -15.75 22.77 41.92
CA ILE A 408 -15.21 23.79 42.82
C ILE A 408 -14.30 23.19 43.91
N GLU A 409 -14.43 21.90 44.18
CA GLU A 409 -13.54 21.15 45.07
C GLU A 409 -13.43 19.71 44.56
N ASN A 410 -12.23 19.14 44.60
CA ASN A 410 -11.99 17.74 44.25
C ASN A 410 -10.96 17.13 45.20
N SER A 411 -11.29 15.99 45.79
CA SER A 411 -10.46 15.40 46.84
C SER A 411 -9.10 14.85 46.38
N ASP A 412 -8.89 14.72 45.07
CA ASP A 412 -7.58 14.44 44.47
C ASP A 412 -6.62 15.66 44.47
N GLY A 413 -7.12 16.85 44.84
CA GLY A 413 -6.39 18.11 44.90
C GLY A 413 -6.29 18.87 43.59
N SER A 414 -6.93 18.41 42.51
CA SER A 414 -6.94 19.09 41.20
C SER A 414 -7.65 20.45 41.22
N VAL A 415 -8.66 20.60 42.08
CA VAL A 415 -9.40 21.85 42.32
C VAL A 415 -9.61 21.99 43.82
N ASN A 416 -9.33 23.17 44.38
CA ASN A 416 -9.44 23.42 45.82
C ASN A 416 -10.19 24.74 46.09
N ASP A 417 -11.30 24.70 46.81
CA ASP A 417 -11.98 25.85 47.41
C ASP A 417 -11.68 25.85 48.92
N PRO A 418 -11.01 26.89 49.47
CA PRO A 418 -10.65 26.93 50.88
C PRO A 418 -11.85 26.92 51.85
N ALA A 419 -13.07 27.12 51.36
CA ALA A 419 -14.30 27.03 52.16
C ALA A 419 -14.85 25.60 52.27
N ILE A 420 -14.34 24.65 51.49
CA ILE A 420 -14.77 23.25 51.48
C ILE A 420 -13.62 22.39 52.01
N THR A 421 -13.94 21.34 52.77
CA THR A 421 -12.95 20.35 53.19
C THR A 421 -13.54 18.97 53.05
N ILE A 422 -12.82 18.08 52.36
CA ILE A 422 -13.17 16.68 52.19
C ILE A 422 -12.19 15.85 53.02
N SER A 423 -12.71 14.92 53.81
CA SER A 423 -11.91 13.98 54.59
C SER A 423 -12.46 12.57 54.49
N PHE A 424 -11.57 11.57 54.49
CA PHE A 424 -11.94 10.16 54.45
C PHE A 424 -11.53 9.46 55.75
N ALA A 425 -12.48 8.78 56.39
CA ALA A 425 -12.22 7.97 57.58
C ALA A 425 -12.96 6.64 57.49
N GLY A 426 -12.23 5.53 57.52
CA GLY A 426 -12.82 4.19 57.45
C GLY A 426 -13.64 3.92 56.18
N GLY A 427 -13.28 4.56 55.05
CA GLY A 427 -14.01 4.43 53.77
C GLY A 427 -15.21 5.37 53.63
N VAL A 428 -15.49 6.22 54.63
CA VAL A 428 -16.57 7.21 54.61
C VAL A 428 -16.01 8.59 54.28
N ALA A 429 -16.65 9.31 53.36
CA ALA A 429 -16.35 10.71 53.06
C ALA A 429 -17.14 11.65 53.98
N THR A 430 -16.47 12.65 54.54
CA THR A 430 -17.08 13.79 55.25
C THR A 430 -16.70 15.09 54.56
N ILE A 431 -17.70 15.83 54.12
CA ILE A 431 -17.56 17.07 53.36
C ILE A 431 -18.14 18.22 54.17
N THR A 432 -17.29 19.17 54.57
CA THR A 432 -17.70 20.37 55.31
C THR A 432 -17.74 21.57 54.39
N GLY A 433 -18.66 22.52 54.63
CA GLY A 433 -18.73 23.77 53.87
C GLY A 433 -19.74 23.78 52.72
N ILE A 434 -20.59 22.75 52.64
CA ILE A 434 -21.57 22.58 51.57
C ILE A 434 -22.70 23.61 51.67
N LYS A 435 -23.10 24.19 50.54
CA LYS A 435 -24.19 25.19 50.43
C LYS A 435 -25.30 24.66 49.53
N ALA A 436 -26.49 25.26 49.64
CA ALA A 436 -27.57 25.00 48.70
C ALA A 436 -27.15 25.36 47.27
N GLY A 437 -27.50 24.50 46.31
CA GLY A 437 -27.10 24.59 44.90
C GLY A 437 -25.76 23.92 44.58
N TYR A 438 -25.16 23.18 45.53
CA TYR A 438 -24.01 22.33 45.25
C TYR A 438 -24.44 20.89 45.02
N GLN A 439 -23.80 20.23 44.06
CA GLN A 439 -23.86 18.80 43.84
C GLN A 439 -22.62 18.13 44.42
N ILE A 440 -22.82 16.96 45.02
CA ILE A 440 -21.75 16.10 45.51
C ILE A 440 -21.75 14.85 44.66
N GLU A 441 -20.66 14.63 43.95
CA GLU A 441 -20.37 13.39 43.21
C GLU A 441 -19.34 12.60 43.99
N TYR A 442 -19.52 11.29 44.11
CA TYR A 442 -18.58 10.42 44.80
C TYR A 442 -18.27 9.17 43.97
N THR A 443 -17.06 8.64 44.15
CA THR A 443 -16.58 7.41 43.52
C THR A 443 -16.12 6.41 44.57
N THR A 444 -16.36 5.13 44.34
CA THR A 444 -16.04 4.03 45.26
C THR A 444 -14.93 3.12 44.73
N THR A 445 -14.35 2.32 45.64
CA THR A 445 -13.31 1.32 45.36
C THR A 445 -13.78 0.14 44.51
N ALA A 446 -15.06 -0.21 44.62
CA ALA A 446 -15.70 -1.35 43.96
C ALA A 446 -17.19 -1.00 43.76
N ASP A 447 -17.92 -1.84 43.04
CA ASP A 447 -19.33 -1.61 42.82
C ASP A 447 -20.13 -1.55 44.13
N HIS A 448 -21.01 -0.56 44.23
CA HIS A 448 -21.99 -0.41 45.30
C HIS A 448 -23.40 -0.27 44.70
N ASN A 449 -24.39 -0.63 45.49
CA ASN A 449 -25.80 -0.55 45.11
C ASN A 449 -26.65 0.13 46.19
N ARG A 450 -26.00 0.70 47.21
CA ARG A 450 -26.64 1.51 48.25
C ARG A 450 -25.70 2.58 48.76
N VAL A 451 -26.24 3.76 49.06
CA VAL A 451 -25.51 4.87 49.69
C VAL A 451 -26.32 5.46 50.83
N LEU A 452 -25.67 5.76 51.96
CA LEU A 452 -26.22 6.57 53.04
C LEU A 452 -25.63 7.97 52.95
N ILE A 453 -26.52 8.97 52.86
CA ILE A 453 -26.19 10.39 52.91
C ILE A 453 -26.74 10.94 54.22
N GLU A 454 -25.87 11.40 55.10
CA GLU A 454 -26.24 11.86 56.44
C GLU A 454 -25.70 13.26 56.74
N ASN A 455 -26.36 13.96 57.65
CA ASN A 455 -25.80 15.17 58.24
C ASN A 455 -24.73 14.77 59.26
N GLY A 456 -23.47 15.01 58.91
CA GLY A 456 -22.31 14.64 59.71
C GLY A 456 -22.05 15.54 60.93
N ALA A 457 -22.89 16.55 61.16
CA ALA A 457 -22.76 17.41 62.33
C ALA A 457 -23.05 16.66 63.64
N ALA A 458 -22.35 17.03 64.71
CA ALA A 458 -22.66 16.55 66.04
C ALA A 458 -23.97 17.21 66.52
N VAL A 459 -24.85 16.47 67.22
CA VAL A 459 -26.09 17.02 67.83
C VAL A 459 -25.88 18.19 68.79
N THR A 460 -24.66 18.38 69.27
CA THR A 460 -24.27 19.51 70.12
C THR A 460 -23.69 20.69 69.36
N ALA A 461 -23.60 20.63 68.02
CA ALA A 461 -23.01 21.67 67.19
C ALA A 461 -23.72 23.02 67.39
N LYS A 462 -22.93 24.10 67.25
CA LYS A 462 -23.35 25.49 67.41
C LYS A 462 -22.63 26.33 66.37
N GLY A 463 -23.25 27.41 65.91
CA GLY A 463 -22.71 28.27 64.85
C GLY A 463 -23.43 28.12 63.51
N ASN A 464 -22.74 28.46 62.42
CA ASN A 464 -23.30 28.51 61.07
C ASN A 464 -22.76 27.42 60.13
N ASP A 465 -21.91 26.52 60.62
CA ASP A 465 -21.20 25.55 59.77
C ASP A 465 -21.77 24.11 59.90
N HIS A 466 -23.05 23.99 60.27
CA HIS A 466 -23.74 22.71 60.54
C HIS A 466 -25.24 22.75 60.20
N ALA A 467 -25.62 23.33 59.06
CA ALA A 467 -27.02 23.48 58.73
C ALA A 467 -27.73 22.15 58.40
N ASP A 468 -29.00 22.09 58.75
CA ASP A 468 -29.95 21.13 58.17
C ASP A 468 -30.07 21.36 56.66
N PHE A 469 -30.29 20.29 55.89
CA PHE A 469 -30.42 20.38 54.44
C PHE A 469 -31.44 19.40 53.86
N ASP A 470 -31.88 19.70 52.63
CA ASP A 470 -32.64 18.77 51.79
C ASP A 470 -31.84 18.33 50.56
N ILE A 471 -32.19 17.15 50.05
CA ILE A 471 -31.67 16.58 48.80
C ILE A 471 -32.74 16.72 47.70
N GLY A 472 -32.38 17.11 46.48
CA GLY A 472 -33.37 17.40 45.42
C GLY A 472 -33.13 16.79 44.03
N GLY A 473 -31.97 16.17 43.83
CA GLY A 473 -31.59 15.49 42.59
C GLY A 473 -30.69 14.30 42.93
N PHE A 474 -30.80 13.23 42.15
CA PHE A 474 -29.95 12.05 42.27
C PHE A 474 -29.62 11.52 40.87
N THR A 475 -28.36 11.23 40.63
CA THR A 475 -27.85 10.74 39.34
C THR A 475 -26.97 9.53 39.59
N LEU A 476 -27.19 8.45 38.84
CA LEU A 476 -26.20 7.37 38.74
C LEU A 476 -25.24 7.76 37.62
N VAL A 477 -23.97 7.94 37.97
CA VAL A 477 -22.96 8.46 37.05
C VAL A 477 -22.37 7.31 36.24
N GLN A 478 -22.29 7.46 34.92
CA GLN A 478 -21.87 6.41 33.96
C GLN A 478 -22.69 5.10 34.12
N ALA A 479 -24.02 5.23 34.17
CA ALA A 479 -24.93 4.13 34.50
C ALA A 479 -25.16 3.12 33.35
N SER A 480 -24.72 3.43 32.15
CA SER A 480 -24.75 2.47 31.04
C SER A 480 -23.50 2.66 30.23
N VAL A 481 -22.82 1.55 29.93
CA VAL A 481 -21.73 1.51 28.96
C VAL A 481 -22.20 0.60 27.84
N THR A 482 -22.17 1.11 26.61
CA THR A 482 -22.45 0.33 25.41
C THR A 482 -21.26 0.41 24.48
N THR A 483 -20.87 -0.72 23.89
CA THR A 483 -19.76 -0.81 22.95
C THR A 483 -20.24 -1.20 21.55
N THR A 484 -19.51 -0.77 20.54
CA THR A 484 -19.66 -1.22 19.15
C THR A 484 -18.28 -1.51 18.57
N GLU A 485 -18.14 -2.60 17.83
CA GLU A 485 -16.87 -2.94 17.14
C GLU A 485 -16.58 -1.88 16.08
N ILE A 486 -15.34 -1.41 16.02
CA ILE A 486 -14.92 -0.39 15.04
C ILE A 486 -13.56 -0.68 14.42
N GLY A 487 -12.78 -1.59 15.00
CA GLY A 487 -11.45 -1.92 14.51
C GLY A 487 -11.45 -2.49 13.10
N SER A 488 -12.53 -3.18 12.68
CA SER A 488 -12.73 -3.63 11.29
C SER A 488 -12.86 -2.49 10.27
N LYS A 489 -13.09 -1.27 10.75
CA LYS A 489 -13.22 -0.04 9.95
C LYS A 489 -11.96 0.80 9.94
N MET A 490 -10.96 0.43 10.74
CA MET A 490 -9.64 1.05 10.74
C MET A 490 -8.73 0.20 9.88
N ILE A 491 -8.47 0.66 8.65
CA ILE A 491 -7.82 -0.11 7.60
C ILE A 491 -6.48 0.54 7.25
N PHE A 492 -5.46 -0.29 7.02
CA PHE A 492 -4.13 0.10 6.58
C PHE A 492 -3.79 -0.69 5.32
N ASP A 493 -3.65 0.01 4.19
CA ASP A 493 -3.35 -0.59 2.88
C ASP A 493 -1.86 -0.46 2.56
N ASP A 494 -1.30 -1.52 2.00
CA ASP A 494 0.12 -1.67 1.72
C ASP A 494 0.63 -0.77 0.57
N ASP A 495 1.88 -0.31 0.66
CA ASP A 495 2.61 0.30 -0.47
C ASP A 495 3.63 -0.69 -1.01
N GLY A 496 3.16 -1.60 -1.87
CA GLY A 496 4.02 -2.59 -2.47
C GLY A 496 5.08 -2.04 -3.45
N PRO A 497 5.95 -2.91 -3.96
CA PRO A 497 7.05 -2.50 -4.81
C PRO A 497 6.51 -2.21 -6.20
N SER A 498 7.03 -1.18 -6.85
CA SER A 498 6.67 -0.85 -8.24
C SER A 498 7.87 -0.99 -9.17
N ILE A 499 7.64 -1.48 -10.38
CA ILE A 499 8.67 -1.53 -11.42
C ILE A 499 8.05 -1.43 -12.82
N ASN A 500 8.68 -0.64 -13.69
CA ASN A 500 8.32 -0.53 -15.10
C ASN A 500 9.56 -0.38 -15.99
N THR A 501 9.37 -0.70 -17.28
CA THR A 501 10.40 -0.55 -18.31
C THR A 501 10.43 0.88 -18.84
N THR A 502 11.61 1.46 -19.01
CA THR A 502 11.80 2.82 -19.55
C THR A 502 13.01 2.91 -20.48
N GLY A 503 13.08 4.04 -21.21
CA GLY A 503 14.25 4.38 -22.03
C GLY A 503 14.39 3.55 -23.31
N THR A 504 15.58 3.66 -23.91
CA THR A 504 16.00 2.85 -25.06
C THR A 504 16.97 1.79 -24.56
N GLU A 505 16.76 0.55 -24.96
CA GLU A 505 17.61 -0.57 -24.61
C GLU A 505 19.00 -0.44 -25.28
N PRO A 506 20.09 -0.81 -24.59
CA PRO A 506 21.39 -0.97 -25.22
C PRO A 506 21.38 -2.03 -26.32
N THR A 507 22.30 -1.90 -27.28
CA THR A 507 22.63 -2.94 -28.26
C THR A 507 23.93 -3.60 -27.87
N LEU A 508 23.97 -4.94 -27.89
CA LEU A 508 25.18 -5.74 -27.74
C LEU A 508 25.69 -6.13 -29.11
N THR A 509 26.94 -5.81 -29.44
CA THR A 509 27.54 -6.08 -30.75
C THR A 509 28.82 -6.89 -30.59
N VAL A 510 28.80 -8.12 -31.13
CA VAL A 510 29.96 -8.99 -31.25
C VAL A 510 30.38 -9.08 -32.70
N ASP A 511 31.66 -9.29 -32.94
CA ASP A 511 32.29 -9.21 -34.26
C ASP A 511 33.15 -10.46 -34.50
N GLU A 512 32.90 -11.10 -35.63
CA GLU A 512 33.52 -12.36 -36.01
C GLU A 512 35.02 -12.25 -36.24
N THR A 513 35.53 -11.03 -36.49
CA THR A 513 36.96 -10.72 -36.61
C THR A 513 37.72 -11.26 -35.39
N VAL A 514 37.07 -11.19 -34.23
CA VAL A 514 37.57 -11.76 -32.98
C VAL A 514 36.44 -12.38 -32.17
N LEU A 515 36.11 -13.65 -32.48
CA LEU A 515 35.18 -14.53 -31.73
C LEU A 515 35.50 -14.74 -30.22
N ALA A 516 36.54 -14.12 -29.68
CA ALA A 516 36.83 -14.14 -28.25
C ALA A 516 36.46 -12.83 -27.54
N THR A 517 35.92 -11.87 -28.28
CA THR A 517 35.53 -10.55 -27.75
C THR A 517 34.04 -10.53 -27.49
N ASN A 518 33.69 -10.49 -26.21
CA ASN A 518 32.31 -10.39 -25.77
C ASN A 518 31.92 -8.91 -25.67
N ASP A 519 30.64 -8.62 -25.85
CA ASP A 519 30.10 -7.29 -25.55
C ASP A 519 29.25 -7.36 -24.27
N THR A 520 29.35 -6.34 -23.43
CA THR A 520 28.64 -6.26 -22.14
C THR A 520 28.07 -4.88 -21.93
N GLN A 521 26.76 -4.81 -21.77
CA GLN A 521 26.02 -3.56 -21.63
C GLN A 521 25.09 -3.63 -20.42
N SER A 522 24.93 -2.49 -19.73
CA SER A 522 24.07 -2.40 -18.56
C SER A 522 22.63 -2.08 -18.94
N PHE A 523 21.69 -2.94 -18.54
CA PHE A 523 20.25 -2.73 -18.73
C PHE A 523 19.57 -2.21 -17.46
N ALA A 524 20.32 -2.01 -16.37
CA ALA A 524 19.74 -1.60 -15.09
C ALA A 524 18.95 -0.28 -15.18
N ALA A 525 19.44 0.68 -15.97
CA ALA A 525 18.78 1.97 -16.17
C ALA A 525 17.46 1.88 -16.96
N ASN A 526 17.16 0.75 -17.61
CA ASN A 526 15.91 0.52 -18.32
C ASN A 526 14.78 0.07 -17.39
N PHE A 527 15.05 -0.11 -16.10
CA PHE A 527 14.04 -0.46 -15.10
C PHE A 527 13.92 0.67 -14.08
N ASN A 528 12.80 1.39 -14.11
CA ASN A 528 12.47 2.35 -13.07
C ASN A 528 11.68 1.59 -11.98
N SER A 529 12.17 1.62 -10.73
CA SER A 529 11.56 0.86 -9.64
C SER A 529 11.63 1.59 -8.30
N ALA A 530 10.67 1.31 -7.44
CA ALA A 530 10.63 1.70 -6.03
C ALA A 530 10.34 0.47 -5.16
N PHE A 531 10.70 0.53 -3.88
CA PHE A 531 10.38 -0.52 -2.90
C PHE A 531 9.14 -0.18 -2.06
N GLY A 532 8.39 0.86 -2.42
CA GLY A 532 7.31 1.34 -1.57
C GLY A 532 7.76 1.84 -0.19
N ALA A 533 6.84 1.80 0.77
CA ALA A 533 7.02 2.32 2.12
C ALA A 533 7.90 1.41 2.99
N ASP A 534 7.90 0.10 2.74
CA ASP A 534 8.58 -0.92 3.55
C ASP A 534 10.11 -0.87 3.45
N GLY A 535 10.58 -0.13 2.45
CA GLY A 535 11.99 0.09 2.23
C GLY A 535 12.69 -1.10 1.58
N ALA A 536 14.01 -1.08 1.62
CA ALA A 536 14.80 -1.86 0.67
C ALA A 536 14.82 -3.37 0.94
N GLY A 537 14.31 -4.15 -0.02
CA GLY A 537 14.58 -5.59 -0.16
C GLY A 537 15.62 -5.89 -1.24
N THR A 538 15.20 -6.55 -2.34
CA THR A 538 16.09 -6.98 -3.44
C THR A 538 15.66 -6.49 -4.82
N LEU A 539 16.62 -6.37 -5.75
CA LEU A 539 16.38 -6.20 -7.18
C LEU A 539 17.21 -7.26 -7.90
N THR A 540 16.55 -8.13 -8.65
CA THR A 540 17.18 -9.26 -9.35
C THR A 540 16.88 -9.23 -10.83
N TYR A 541 17.74 -9.86 -11.63
CA TYR A 541 17.62 -9.92 -13.08
C TYR A 541 17.70 -11.37 -13.56
N ALA A 542 16.84 -11.74 -14.49
CA ALA A 542 16.81 -13.07 -15.09
C ALA A 542 16.57 -13.01 -16.59
N LEU A 543 17.27 -13.86 -17.34
CA LEU A 543 17.01 -14.04 -18.77
C LEU A 543 15.92 -15.08 -19.00
N GLY A 544 15.01 -14.78 -19.91
CA GLY A 544 14.02 -15.70 -20.46
C GLY A 544 14.28 -15.97 -21.94
N VAL A 545 13.74 -17.08 -22.46
CA VAL A 545 13.90 -17.46 -23.85
C VAL A 545 12.67 -18.17 -24.40
N VAL A 546 12.33 -17.88 -25.66
CA VAL A 546 11.42 -18.73 -26.44
C VAL A 546 12.26 -19.81 -27.11
N ALA A 547 12.24 -21.02 -26.54
CA ALA A 547 13.03 -22.13 -27.05
C ALA A 547 12.62 -22.50 -28.49
N GLY A 548 13.61 -22.71 -29.37
CA GLY A 548 13.37 -22.98 -30.78
C GLY A 548 14.31 -22.20 -31.69
N ALA A 549 13.96 -22.04 -32.96
CA ALA A 549 14.82 -21.41 -33.95
C ALA A 549 15.13 -19.94 -33.60
N SER A 550 16.41 -19.57 -33.63
CA SER A 550 16.87 -18.20 -33.41
C SER A 550 16.71 -17.32 -34.67
N GLY A 551 16.63 -17.95 -35.84
CA GLY A 551 16.72 -17.30 -37.16
C GLY A 551 18.13 -17.27 -37.75
N LEU A 552 19.15 -17.57 -36.94
CA LEU A 552 20.54 -17.64 -37.38
C LEU A 552 20.89 -19.03 -37.94
N THR A 553 21.93 -19.08 -38.77
CA THR A 553 22.50 -20.32 -39.32
C THR A 553 24.00 -20.32 -39.05
N ASP A 554 24.55 -21.43 -38.56
CA ASP A 554 25.99 -21.57 -38.32
C ASP A 554 26.74 -21.72 -39.66
N THR A 555 27.66 -20.80 -39.98
CA THR A 555 28.34 -20.77 -41.29
C THR A 555 29.14 -22.04 -41.55
N ALA A 556 29.78 -22.59 -40.52
CA ALA A 556 30.64 -23.75 -40.64
C ALA A 556 29.88 -25.07 -40.95
N SER A 557 28.72 -25.31 -40.31
CA SER A 557 27.92 -26.54 -40.49
C SER A 557 26.75 -26.39 -41.47
N GLY A 558 26.28 -25.17 -41.71
CA GLY A 558 25.05 -24.90 -42.45
C GLY A 558 23.77 -25.28 -41.68
N GLU A 559 23.88 -25.57 -40.38
CA GLU A 559 22.75 -25.92 -39.53
C GLU A 559 22.08 -24.66 -38.96
N ALA A 560 20.75 -24.69 -38.83
CA ALA A 560 20.01 -23.68 -38.09
C ALA A 560 20.45 -23.64 -36.61
N VAL A 561 20.41 -22.46 -36.01
CA VAL A 561 20.72 -22.26 -34.59
C VAL A 561 19.43 -22.20 -33.77
N ASN A 562 19.34 -23.02 -32.73
CA ASN A 562 18.21 -23.06 -31.80
C ASN A 562 18.60 -22.47 -30.45
N LEU A 563 17.72 -21.64 -29.90
CA LEU A 563 17.81 -21.07 -28.56
C LEU A 563 17.32 -22.07 -27.51
N SER A 564 18.01 -22.06 -26.37
CA SER A 564 17.62 -22.76 -25.15
C SER A 564 18.13 -22.02 -23.92
N LEU A 565 17.56 -22.30 -22.75
CA LEU A 565 18.04 -21.79 -21.47
C LEU A 565 18.77 -22.90 -20.72
N ASN A 566 20.06 -22.70 -20.43
CA ASN A 566 20.89 -23.62 -19.66
C ASN A 566 21.25 -22.99 -18.31
N GLY A 567 20.45 -23.28 -17.28
CA GLY A 567 20.53 -22.58 -15.99
C GLY A 567 20.03 -21.14 -16.15
N THR A 568 20.94 -20.17 -16.04
CA THR A 568 20.65 -18.72 -16.19
C THR A 568 21.21 -18.13 -17.49
N VAL A 569 21.79 -18.97 -18.35
CA VAL A 569 22.47 -18.56 -19.58
C VAL A 569 21.62 -19.00 -20.77
N VAL A 570 21.33 -18.07 -21.67
CA VAL A 570 20.72 -18.38 -22.96
C VAL A 570 21.81 -18.89 -23.89
N GLU A 571 21.57 -20.02 -24.55
CA GLU A 571 22.51 -20.64 -25.48
C GLU A 571 21.87 -20.76 -26.86
N GLY A 572 22.59 -20.31 -27.90
CA GLY A 572 22.30 -20.66 -29.29
C GLY A 572 23.14 -21.87 -29.70
N ARG A 573 22.49 -22.98 -30.08
CA ARG A 573 23.18 -24.21 -30.50
C ARG A 573 22.74 -24.70 -31.87
N THR A 574 23.64 -25.31 -32.62
CA THR A 574 23.29 -25.91 -33.92
C THR A 574 22.24 -27.02 -33.74
N ALA A 575 21.22 -27.04 -34.60
CA ALA A 575 20.01 -27.82 -34.40
C ALA A 575 20.22 -29.35 -34.41
N LEU A 576 21.26 -29.85 -35.07
CA LEU A 576 21.53 -31.30 -35.19
C LEU A 576 22.82 -31.69 -34.44
N GLY A 577 23.89 -30.92 -34.63
CA GLY A 577 25.20 -31.14 -34.03
C GLY A 577 25.32 -30.71 -32.57
N ASN A 578 24.37 -29.91 -32.06
CA ASN A 578 24.36 -29.36 -30.69
C ASN A 578 25.63 -28.57 -30.32
N LEU A 579 26.31 -28.00 -31.32
CA LEU A 579 27.50 -27.17 -31.13
C LEU A 579 27.09 -25.79 -30.64
N LEU A 580 27.81 -25.23 -29.66
CA LEU A 580 27.52 -23.91 -29.11
C LEU A 580 27.97 -22.81 -30.07
N VAL A 581 27.06 -21.93 -30.46
CA VAL A 581 27.28 -20.83 -31.41
C VAL A 581 27.43 -19.50 -30.68
N PHE A 582 26.58 -19.21 -29.70
CA PHE A 582 26.69 -18.01 -28.87
C PHE A 582 26.03 -18.23 -27.50
N THR A 583 26.33 -17.35 -26.55
CA THR A 583 25.65 -17.28 -25.25
C THR A 583 25.23 -15.86 -24.88
N VAL A 584 24.15 -15.74 -24.09
CA VAL A 584 23.73 -14.50 -23.44
C VAL A 584 23.62 -14.77 -21.95
N SER A 585 24.25 -13.93 -21.13
CA SER A 585 24.21 -14.05 -19.66
C SER A 585 23.89 -12.70 -19.02
N VAL A 586 23.33 -12.70 -17.81
CA VAL A 586 23.08 -11.50 -17.03
C VAL A 586 23.71 -11.60 -15.64
N ALA A 587 24.39 -10.54 -15.22
CA ALA A 587 24.97 -10.40 -13.90
C ALA A 587 23.97 -9.78 -12.90
N ALA A 588 24.28 -9.89 -11.60
CA ALA A 588 23.38 -9.39 -10.54
C ALA A 588 23.15 -7.86 -10.59
N ASN A 589 24.03 -7.10 -11.23
CA ASN A 589 23.89 -5.66 -11.43
C ASN A 589 23.10 -5.28 -12.70
N GLY A 590 22.54 -6.26 -13.42
CA GLY A 590 21.79 -6.02 -14.66
C GLY A 590 22.66 -5.84 -15.90
N ASP A 591 23.96 -6.14 -15.82
CA ASP A 591 24.83 -6.19 -17.00
C ASP A 591 24.56 -7.47 -17.78
N VAL A 592 24.20 -7.32 -19.06
CA VAL A 592 24.01 -8.42 -20.00
C VAL A 592 25.25 -8.55 -20.86
N THR A 593 25.71 -9.79 -21.08
CA THR A 593 26.87 -10.11 -21.91
C THR A 593 26.46 -11.01 -23.07
N LEU A 594 26.82 -10.63 -24.30
CA LEU A 594 26.74 -11.45 -25.51
C LEU A 594 28.15 -11.98 -25.84
N ASP A 595 28.25 -13.29 -26.05
CA ASP A 595 29.48 -14.00 -26.40
C ASP A 595 29.21 -14.86 -27.63
N GLN A 596 29.91 -14.58 -28.74
CA GLN A 596 29.82 -15.37 -29.97
C GLN A 596 31.03 -16.29 -30.10
N ILE A 597 30.76 -17.58 -30.31
CA ILE A 597 31.78 -18.64 -30.33
C ILE A 597 31.97 -19.20 -31.75
N ARG A 598 30.99 -19.04 -32.63
CA ARG A 598 31.02 -19.51 -34.02
C ARG A 598 30.37 -18.48 -34.96
N ALA A 599 30.91 -18.37 -36.16
CA ALA A 599 30.40 -17.51 -37.21
C ALA A 599 28.98 -17.90 -37.64
N VAL A 600 28.17 -16.90 -38.00
CA VAL A 600 26.79 -17.05 -38.45
C VAL A 600 26.60 -16.43 -39.82
N VAL A 601 25.69 -16.99 -40.62
CA VAL A 601 25.46 -16.51 -41.99
C VAL A 601 24.78 -15.13 -42.00
N HIS A 602 25.34 -14.23 -42.80
CA HIS A 602 24.89 -12.89 -43.10
C HIS A 602 24.15 -12.81 -44.45
N PRO A 603 23.22 -11.85 -44.60
CA PRO A 603 22.35 -11.79 -45.78
C PRO A 603 22.95 -11.07 -46.99
N ASP A 604 23.88 -10.12 -46.81
CA ASP A 604 24.44 -9.30 -47.90
C ASP A 604 25.90 -9.67 -48.25
N ALA A 605 26.05 -10.62 -49.17
CA ALA A 605 27.35 -11.06 -49.72
C ALA A 605 28.16 -9.98 -50.50
N THR A 606 27.68 -8.73 -50.53
CA THR A 606 28.41 -7.59 -51.11
C THR A 606 28.94 -6.63 -50.06
N ASN A 607 28.62 -6.86 -48.80
CA ASN A 607 29.05 -6.07 -47.66
C ASN A 607 29.79 -6.96 -46.66
N PRO A 608 31.14 -7.03 -46.70
CA PRO A 608 31.95 -7.91 -45.86
C PRO A 608 32.02 -7.52 -44.36
N ASP A 609 31.12 -6.64 -43.92
CA ASP A 609 30.91 -6.19 -42.52
C ASP A 609 29.40 -5.91 -42.34
N ASP A 610 28.55 -6.77 -42.91
CA ASP A 610 27.10 -6.75 -42.63
C ASP A 610 26.84 -7.18 -41.18
N SER A 611 25.58 -7.08 -40.76
CA SER A 611 25.15 -7.46 -39.44
C SER A 611 23.84 -8.25 -39.51
N THR A 612 23.72 -9.22 -38.62
CA THR A 612 22.49 -9.97 -38.42
C THR A 612 22.09 -10.00 -36.94
N THR A 613 20.85 -10.38 -36.68
CA THR A 613 20.29 -10.49 -35.34
C THR A 613 19.21 -11.59 -35.29
N LEU A 614 18.61 -11.81 -34.13
CA LEU A 614 17.55 -12.80 -33.98
C LEU A 614 16.29 -12.40 -34.78
N THR A 615 15.55 -13.38 -35.27
CA THR A 615 14.36 -13.11 -36.12
C THR A 615 13.23 -12.35 -35.41
N SER A 616 13.20 -12.35 -34.07
CA SER A 616 12.22 -11.60 -33.30
C SER A 616 12.79 -11.17 -31.96
N ASP A 617 12.31 -10.01 -31.51
CA ASP A 617 12.82 -9.36 -30.33
C ASP A 617 12.45 -10.08 -29.03
N ASN A 618 11.26 -10.67 -28.98
CA ASN A 618 10.79 -11.42 -27.81
C ASN A 618 11.36 -12.84 -27.70
N LEU A 619 12.32 -13.24 -28.55
CA LEU A 619 12.96 -14.54 -28.45
C LEU A 619 13.86 -14.64 -27.22
N VAL A 620 14.44 -13.52 -26.78
CA VAL A 620 15.21 -13.41 -25.53
C VAL A 620 14.63 -12.26 -24.74
N THR A 621 14.36 -12.47 -23.45
CA THR A 621 13.80 -11.46 -22.56
C THR A 621 14.70 -11.23 -21.36
N LEU A 622 14.69 -10.02 -20.82
CA LEU A 622 15.32 -9.68 -19.55
C LEU A 622 14.23 -9.23 -18.58
N THR A 623 14.01 -10.01 -17.53
CA THR A 623 13.04 -9.69 -16.47
C THR A 623 13.78 -9.18 -15.25
N ALA A 624 13.38 -8.02 -14.76
CA ALA A 624 13.79 -7.50 -13.46
C ALA A 624 12.66 -7.73 -12.45
N THR A 625 13.00 -8.26 -11.27
CA THR A 625 12.08 -8.48 -10.15
C THR A 625 12.54 -7.68 -8.95
N LYS A 626 11.65 -6.84 -8.44
CA LYS A 626 11.82 -5.98 -7.27
C LYS A 626 11.04 -6.58 -6.12
N THR A 627 11.65 -6.66 -4.94
CA THR A 627 11.03 -7.12 -3.69
C THR A 627 11.38 -6.16 -2.56
N ASP A 628 10.44 -5.74 -1.76
CA ASP A 628 10.58 -4.81 -0.63
C ASP A 628 10.90 -5.51 0.71
N GLY A 629 10.61 -4.83 1.82
CA GLY A 629 11.03 -5.18 3.17
C GLY A 629 10.24 -6.30 3.83
N ASP A 630 8.97 -6.48 3.48
CA ASP A 630 8.09 -7.50 4.06
C ASP A 630 7.86 -8.70 3.13
N GLY A 631 8.11 -8.54 1.83
CA GLY A 631 8.31 -9.65 0.89
C GLY A 631 7.52 -9.56 -0.39
N ASP A 632 6.77 -8.48 -0.61
CA ASP A 632 6.01 -8.27 -1.83
C ASP A 632 6.89 -8.12 -3.05
N SER A 633 6.34 -8.38 -4.24
CA SER A 633 7.15 -8.37 -5.45
C SER A 633 6.44 -7.91 -6.71
N ALA A 634 7.16 -7.10 -7.49
CA ALA A 634 6.75 -6.66 -8.81
C ALA A 634 7.84 -6.93 -9.83
N GLN A 635 7.43 -7.13 -11.09
CA GLN A 635 8.36 -7.44 -12.16
C GLN A 635 8.06 -6.67 -13.44
N ALA A 636 9.11 -6.38 -14.20
CA ALA A 636 9.01 -5.80 -15.53
C ALA A 636 9.94 -6.57 -16.48
N THR A 637 9.55 -6.69 -17.75
CA THR A 637 10.28 -7.50 -18.74
C THR A 637 10.57 -6.68 -20.00
N LEU A 638 11.83 -6.71 -20.44
CA LEU A 638 12.28 -6.21 -21.74
C LEU A 638 12.44 -7.38 -22.71
N ASN A 639 12.13 -7.15 -23.98
CA ASN A 639 12.50 -8.05 -25.06
C ASN A 639 13.84 -7.54 -25.60
N ILE A 640 14.85 -8.40 -25.74
CA ILE A 640 16.20 -7.98 -26.09
C ILE A 640 16.79 -8.79 -27.25
N GLY A 641 15.97 -9.60 -27.91
CA GLY A 641 16.41 -10.54 -28.94
C GLY A 641 17.03 -9.83 -30.15
N GLN A 642 16.48 -8.69 -30.57
CA GLN A 642 17.06 -7.92 -31.68
C GLN A 642 18.16 -6.95 -31.26
N ASN A 643 18.43 -6.84 -29.96
CA ASN A 643 19.55 -6.09 -29.42
C ASN A 643 20.85 -6.89 -29.48
N LEU A 644 20.79 -8.18 -29.86
CA LEU A 644 21.94 -9.06 -30.04
C LEU A 644 22.43 -9.00 -31.49
N VAL A 645 23.47 -8.23 -31.75
CA VAL A 645 23.98 -7.98 -33.10
C VAL A 645 25.28 -8.75 -33.32
N PHE A 646 25.29 -9.54 -34.39
CA PHE A 646 26.44 -10.28 -34.87
C PHE A 646 26.97 -9.58 -36.12
N LYS A 647 28.26 -9.30 -36.12
CA LYS A 647 28.96 -8.57 -37.17
C LYS A 647 29.86 -9.51 -37.95
N ASP A 648 29.76 -9.40 -39.27
CA ASP A 648 30.46 -10.23 -40.23
C ASP A 648 31.98 -9.95 -40.27
N ASP A 649 32.78 -10.99 -40.51
CA ASP A 649 34.21 -10.90 -40.83
C ASP A 649 34.44 -11.42 -42.24
N GLY A 650 34.09 -10.61 -43.23
CA GLY A 650 34.23 -10.99 -44.62
C GLY A 650 35.70 -11.08 -45.09
N PRO A 651 35.92 -11.49 -46.35
CA PRO A 651 37.25 -11.83 -46.82
C PRO A 651 38.05 -10.56 -47.12
N SER A 652 39.36 -10.63 -46.93
CA SER A 652 40.28 -9.54 -47.25
C SER A 652 41.39 -10.00 -48.18
N ILE A 653 41.80 -9.14 -49.10
CA ILE A 653 42.93 -9.40 -50.01
C ILE A 653 43.65 -8.10 -50.37
N ASN A 654 44.99 -8.13 -50.37
CA ASN A 654 45.83 -7.03 -50.83
C ASN A 654 47.04 -7.56 -51.60
N THR A 655 47.64 -6.69 -52.41
CA THR A 655 48.87 -7.02 -53.15
C THR A 655 50.11 -6.76 -52.29
N THR A 656 51.10 -7.65 -52.38
CA THR A 656 52.35 -7.57 -51.61
C THR A 656 53.55 -8.10 -52.41
N GLY A 657 54.75 -7.90 -51.86
CA GLY A 657 55.98 -8.47 -52.41
C GLY A 657 56.47 -7.81 -53.70
N VAL A 658 57.42 -8.48 -54.36
CA VAL A 658 57.96 -8.10 -55.67
C VAL A 658 57.39 -9.07 -56.70
N GLU A 659 56.87 -8.54 -57.80
CA GLU A 659 56.31 -9.35 -58.88
C GLU A 659 57.42 -10.11 -59.63
N PRO A 660 57.22 -11.40 -59.96
CA PRO A 660 58.10 -12.13 -60.86
C PRO A 660 58.20 -11.49 -62.25
N THR A 661 59.29 -11.74 -62.95
CA THR A 661 59.46 -11.41 -64.37
C THR A 661 59.37 -12.70 -65.18
N LEU A 662 58.57 -12.68 -66.25
CA LEU A 662 58.52 -13.76 -67.24
C LEU A 662 59.40 -13.39 -68.43
N THR A 663 60.34 -14.24 -68.80
CA THR A 663 61.31 -13.99 -69.87
C THR A 663 61.30 -15.08 -70.92
N VAL A 664 60.98 -14.70 -72.15
CA VAL A 664 61.02 -15.56 -73.34
C VAL A 664 62.09 -15.07 -74.30
N ASP A 665 62.59 -15.95 -75.16
CA ASP A 665 63.74 -15.68 -76.03
C ASP A 665 63.48 -16.25 -77.43
N GLU A 666 63.72 -15.41 -78.44
CA GLU A 666 63.48 -15.71 -79.85
C GLU A 666 64.40 -16.81 -80.40
N THR A 667 65.48 -17.13 -79.68
CA THR A 667 66.38 -18.25 -79.99
C THR A 667 65.58 -19.56 -80.06
N VAL A 668 64.57 -19.71 -79.19
CA VAL A 668 63.67 -20.88 -79.16
C VAL A 668 62.24 -20.46 -78.82
N LEU A 669 61.48 -20.09 -79.85
CA LEU A 669 60.03 -19.75 -79.79
C LEU A 669 59.10 -20.88 -79.29
N ALA A 670 59.63 -22.04 -78.91
CA ALA A 670 58.86 -23.12 -78.30
C ALA A 670 59.04 -23.21 -76.77
N THR A 671 59.86 -22.30 -76.20
CA THR A 671 60.14 -22.26 -74.77
C THR A 671 59.31 -21.16 -74.13
N ASN A 672 58.37 -21.57 -73.28
CA ASN A 672 57.53 -20.66 -72.50
C ASN A 672 58.18 -20.41 -71.15
N ASP A 673 57.88 -19.28 -70.53
CA ASP A 673 58.25 -19.02 -69.14
C ASP A 673 57.00 -19.00 -68.25
N THR A 674 57.07 -19.64 -67.09
CA THR A 674 55.95 -19.76 -66.15
C THR A 674 56.43 -19.41 -64.75
N GLN A 675 55.77 -18.42 -64.14
CA GLN A 675 56.10 -17.95 -62.79
C GLN A 675 54.83 -17.88 -61.92
N SER A 676 54.97 -18.22 -60.63
CA SER A 676 53.88 -18.12 -59.65
C SER A 676 53.73 -16.70 -59.14
N PHE A 677 52.55 -16.09 -59.35
CA PHE A 677 52.18 -14.79 -58.76
C PHE A 677 51.33 -14.95 -57.49
N ALA A 678 51.02 -16.16 -57.07
CA ALA A 678 50.14 -16.40 -55.91
C ALA A 678 50.65 -15.72 -54.63
N ALA A 679 51.96 -15.73 -54.39
CA ALA A 679 52.59 -15.11 -53.22
C ALA A 679 52.52 -13.57 -53.21
N ASN A 680 52.14 -12.94 -54.34
CA ASN A 680 51.94 -11.50 -54.42
C ASN A 680 50.55 -11.06 -53.94
N PHE A 681 49.69 -12.00 -53.54
CA PHE A 681 48.41 -11.72 -52.94
C PHE A 681 48.40 -12.24 -51.50
N ASN A 682 48.28 -11.33 -50.53
CA ASN A 682 48.06 -11.69 -49.14
C ASN A 682 46.56 -11.64 -48.87
N SER A 683 45.95 -12.79 -48.58
CA SER A 683 44.51 -12.95 -48.46
C SER A 683 44.10 -13.73 -47.23
N ALA A 684 42.92 -13.42 -46.71
CA ALA A 684 42.26 -14.12 -45.61
C ALA A 684 40.76 -14.27 -45.94
N PHE A 685 40.19 -15.43 -45.63
CA PHE A 685 38.77 -15.73 -45.86
C PHE A 685 37.86 -15.26 -44.72
N GLY A 686 38.40 -14.61 -43.69
CA GLY A 686 37.62 -14.29 -42.50
C GLY A 686 37.29 -15.50 -41.62
N ALA A 687 36.40 -15.30 -40.65
CA ALA A 687 35.98 -16.28 -39.66
C ALA A 687 35.04 -17.38 -40.23
N ASP A 688 34.39 -17.11 -41.36
CA ASP A 688 33.46 -18.01 -42.06
C ASP A 688 34.13 -19.25 -42.64
N GLY A 689 35.44 -19.13 -42.83
CA GLY A 689 36.28 -20.16 -43.38
C GLY A 689 36.34 -20.13 -44.90
N ALA A 690 37.15 -21.03 -45.46
CA ALA A 690 37.56 -20.95 -46.85
C ALA A 690 36.43 -21.26 -47.84
N GLY A 691 36.24 -20.34 -48.80
CA GLY A 691 35.51 -20.56 -50.04
C GLY A 691 36.45 -20.81 -51.22
N THR A 692 36.63 -19.80 -52.09
CA THR A 692 37.46 -19.88 -53.29
C THR A 692 38.46 -18.74 -53.41
N LEU A 693 39.64 -19.02 -53.98
CA LEU A 693 40.60 -18.01 -54.44
C LEU A 693 40.86 -18.26 -55.91
N SER A 694 40.58 -17.27 -56.76
CA SER A 694 40.65 -17.38 -58.22
C SER A 694 41.50 -16.26 -58.82
N TYR A 695 42.08 -16.53 -59.99
CA TYR A 695 42.96 -15.61 -60.70
C TYR A 695 42.44 -15.40 -62.13
N ALA A 696 42.44 -14.15 -62.58
CA ALA A 696 42.03 -13.78 -63.93
C ALA A 696 42.97 -12.72 -64.53
N LEU A 697 43.28 -12.87 -65.81
CA LEU A 697 44.01 -11.85 -66.56
C LEU A 697 43.05 -10.79 -67.12
N GLY A 698 43.46 -9.53 -66.99
CA GLY A 698 42.84 -8.38 -67.65
C GLY A 698 43.78 -7.77 -68.67
N VAL A 699 43.24 -7.02 -69.63
CA VAL A 699 44.03 -6.36 -70.67
C VAL A 699 43.41 -5.02 -71.06
N VAL A 700 44.26 -4.03 -71.34
CA VAL A 700 43.87 -2.83 -72.06
C VAL A 700 44.05 -3.11 -73.56
N ALA A 701 42.93 -3.37 -74.25
CA ALA A 701 42.97 -3.71 -75.68
C ALA A 701 43.54 -2.55 -76.52
N GLY A 702 44.41 -2.87 -77.47
CA GLY A 702 45.09 -1.88 -78.31
C GLY A 702 46.59 -2.14 -78.42
N ALA A 703 47.36 -1.12 -78.81
CA ALA A 703 48.78 -1.29 -79.08
C ALA A 703 49.57 -1.76 -77.84
N SER A 704 50.34 -2.83 -78.00
CA SER A 704 51.23 -3.38 -76.97
C SER A 704 52.51 -2.55 -76.79
N GLY A 705 52.90 -1.80 -77.83
CA GLY A 705 54.21 -1.17 -77.96
C GLY A 705 55.24 -2.04 -78.71
N LEU A 706 54.96 -3.33 -78.91
CA LEU A 706 55.79 -4.25 -79.67
C LEU A 706 55.46 -4.19 -81.18
N THR A 707 56.45 -4.54 -82.00
CA THR A 707 56.33 -4.67 -83.46
C THR A 707 56.80 -6.06 -83.85
N ASP A 708 56.06 -6.78 -84.70
CA ASP A 708 56.44 -8.11 -85.19
C ASP A 708 57.59 -7.98 -86.22
N THR A 709 58.70 -8.67 -85.98
CA THR A 709 59.92 -8.53 -86.79
C THR A 709 59.71 -8.98 -88.24
N ALA A 710 58.92 -10.03 -88.46
CA ALA A 710 58.75 -10.62 -89.78
C ALA A 710 57.80 -9.84 -90.71
N SER A 711 56.74 -9.23 -90.16
CA SER A 711 55.76 -8.44 -90.93
C SER A 711 56.00 -6.94 -90.87
N GLY A 712 56.70 -6.44 -89.85
CA GLY A 712 56.84 -5.01 -89.55
C GLY A 712 55.57 -4.37 -89.02
N GLU A 713 54.55 -5.16 -88.67
CA GLU A 713 53.27 -4.67 -88.14
C GLU A 713 53.35 -4.45 -86.61
N ALA A 714 52.65 -3.42 -86.12
CA ALA A 714 52.43 -3.24 -84.69
C ALA A 714 51.65 -4.43 -84.10
N VAL A 715 51.93 -4.79 -82.85
CA VAL A 715 51.25 -5.87 -82.14
C VAL A 715 50.20 -5.26 -81.21
N ASN A 716 48.94 -5.68 -81.37
CA ASN A 716 47.82 -5.26 -80.53
C ASN A 716 47.45 -6.37 -79.53
N LEU A 717 47.19 -5.98 -78.29
CA LEU A 717 46.69 -6.82 -77.23
C LEU A 717 45.18 -6.98 -77.33
N SER A 718 44.70 -8.19 -77.03
CA SER A 718 43.29 -8.51 -76.86
C SER A 718 43.14 -9.66 -75.87
N LEU A 719 41.94 -9.84 -75.31
CA LEU A 719 41.63 -10.99 -74.46
C LEU A 719 40.77 -11.97 -75.26
N ASN A 720 41.23 -13.22 -75.39
CA ASN A 720 40.54 -14.31 -76.05
C ASN A 720 40.18 -15.39 -75.01
N GLY A 721 38.97 -15.33 -74.48
CA GLY A 721 38.60 -16.13 -73.31
C GLY A 721 39.35 -15.64 -72.07
N THR A 722 40.22 -16.49 -71.50
CA THR A 722 41.06 -16.17 -70.33
C THR A 722 42.52 -15.91 -70.69
N VAL A 723 42.85 -15.90 -71.98
CA VAL A 723 44.21 -15.77 -72.49
C VAL A 723 44.38 -14.39 -73.13
N VAL A 724 45.40 -13.65 -72.71
CA VAL A 724 45.79 -12.41 -73.37
C VAL A 724 46.60 -12.77 -74.61
N GLU A 725 46.26 -12.20 -75.75
CA GLU A 725 46.92 -12.44 -77.03
C GLU A 725 47.49 -11.14 -77.58
N GLY A 726 48.77 -11.15 -77.96
CA GLY A 726 49.37 -10.14 -78.82
C GLY A 726 49.27 -10.57 -80.27
N ARG A 727 48.57 -9.82 -81.11
CA ARG A 727 48.39 -10.12 -82.55
C ARG A 727 48.82 -8.97 -83.44
N THR A 728 49.35 -9.28 -84.62
CA THR A 728 49.71 -8.22 -85.60
C THR A 728 48.47 -7.44 -86.02
N ALA A 729 48.59 -6.11 -86.10
CA ALA A 729 47.45 -5.20 -86.20
C ALA A 729 46.64 -5.31 -87.49
N LEU A 730 47.24 -5.77 -88.60
CA LEU A 730 46.56 -5.89 -89.90
C LEU A 730 46.40 -7.36 -90.31
N GLY A 731 47.44 -8.18 -90.14
CA GLY A 731 47.47 -9.58 -90.50
C GLY A 731 46.82 -10.53 -89.48
N ASN A 732 46.52 -10.06 -88.27
CA ASN A 732 45.93 -10.83 -87.16
C ASN A 732 46.71 -12.10 -86.78
N LEU A 733 48.02 -12.12 -87.05
CA LEU A 733 48.90 -13.25 -86.72
C LEU A 733 49.24 -13.21 -85.23
N LEU A 734 49.22 -14.37 -84.56
CA LEU A 734 49.53 -14.47 -83.13
C LEU A 734 51.03 -14.35 -82.88
N VAL A 735 51.43 -13.39 -82.05
CA VAL A 735 52.83 -13.05 -81.72
C VAL A 735 53.21 -13.62 -80.36
N PHE A 736 52.36 -13.46 -79.34
CA PHE A 736 52.56 -14.06 -78.02
C PHE A 736 51.23 -14.28 -77.30
N THR A 737 51.23 -15.11 -76.27
CA THR A 737 50.12 -15.29 -75.34
C THR A 737 50.55 -15.17 -73.88
N VAL A 738 49.63 -14.72 -73.03
CA VAL A 738 49.76 -14.76 -71.56
C VAL A 738 48.54 -15.50 -71.02
N SER A 739 48.77 -16.53 -70.20
CA SER A 739 47.71 -17.32 -69.57
C SER A 739 47.96 -17.46 -68.07
N VAL A 740 46.91 -17.66 -67.29
CA VAL A 740 47.00 -17.92 -65.84
C VAL A 740 46.29 -19.22 -65.48
N ALA A 741 46.94 -20.05 -64.67
CA ALA A 741 46.37 -21.28 -64.12
C ALA A 741 45.66 -21.02 -62.78
N ALA A 742 44.84 -21.98 -62.33
CA ALA A 742 44.04 -21.83 -61.11
C ALA A 742 44.87 -21.65 -59.82
N ASN A 743 46.14 -22.06 -59.82
CA ASN A 743 47.08 -21.87 -58.72
C ASN A 743 47.82 -20.52 -58.75
N GLY A 744 47.50 -19.63 -59.70
CA GLY A 744 48.15 -18.31 -59.84
C GLY A 744 49.46 -18.34 -60.64
N ASP A 745 49.79 -19.45 -61.30
CA ASP A 745 50.92 -19.51 -62.23
C ASP A 745 50.57 -18.79 -63.53
N VAL A 746 51.33 -17.77 -63.88
CA VAL A 746 51.22 -17.03 -65.14
C VAL A 746 52.26 -17.57 -66.12
N THR A 747 51.87 -17.80 -67.37
CA THR A 747 52.75 -18.30 -68.44
C THR A 747 52.79 -17.32 -69.60
N LEU A 748 54.00 -16.92 -70.02
CA LEU A 748 54.27 -16.16 -71.24
C LEU A 748 54.80 -17.11 -72.32
N ASP A 749 54.16 -17.11 -73.48
CA ASP A 749 54.51 -17.91 -74.65
C ASP A 749 54.71 -16.96 -75.84
N GLN A 750 55.90 -16.95 -76.43
CA GLN A 750 56.21 -16.16 -77.62
C GLN A 750 56.23 -17.06 -78.87
N LEU A 751 55.37 -16.75 -79.83
CA LEU A 751 55.24 -17.50 -81.07
C LEU A 751 55.93 -16.82 -82.27
N ARG A 752 56.21 -15.52 -82.18
CA ARG A 752 56.88 -14.74 -83.24
C ARG A 752 57.83 -13.71 -82.63
N ALA A 753 58.93 -13.49 -83.33
CA ALA A 753 59.93 -12.49 -82.99
C ALA A 753 59.36 -11.06 -83.02
N VAL A 754 59.81 -10.23 -82.08
CA VAL A 754 59.48 -8.81 -81.94
C VAL A 754 60.72 -7.95 -82.18
N VAL A 755 60.52 -6.68 -82.53
CA VAL A 755 61.63 -5.76 -82.83
C VAL A 755 62.20 -5.19 -81.54
N HIS A 756 63.52 -5.25 -81.40
CA HIS A 756 64.26 -4.70 -80.27
C HIS A 756 64.88 -3.32 -80.58
N PRO A 757 64.94 -2.42 -79.58
CA PRO A 757 65.39 -1.04 -79.79
C PRO A 757 66.89 -0.89 -80.04
N ASP A 758 67.75 -1.74 -79.45
CA ASP A 758 69.21 -1.67 -79.61
C ASP A 758 69.73 -2.72 -80.61
N ALA A 759 69.82 -2.33 -81.88
CA ALA A 759 70.36 -3.17 -82.95
C ALA A 759 71.85 -3.55 -82.80
N THR A 760 72.55 -3.08 -81.76
CA THR A 760 73.95 -3.43 -81.46
C THR A 760 74.11 -4.43 -80.32
N ASN A 761 73.03 -4.72 -79.58
CA ASN A 761 73.02 -5.71 -78.52
C ASN A 761 72.30 -6.99 -78.99
N PRO A 762 73.01 -8.10 -79.22
CA PRO A 762 72.41 -9.33 -79.74
C PRO A 762 71.57 -10.12 -78.73
N ASP A 763 71.43 -9.65 -77.48
CA ASP A 763 70.52 -10.17 -76.44
C ASP A 763 69.80 -8.99 -75.77
N ASP A 764 69.33 -8.05 -76.60
CA ASP A 764 68.51 -6.94 -76.14
C ASP A 764 67.18 -7.43 -75.57
N SER A 765 66.57 -6.62 -74.70
CA SER A 765 65.30 -6.96 -74.07
C SER A 765 64.28 -5.86 -74.32
N THR A 766 63.07 -6.25 -74.68
CA THR A 766 61.92 -5.34 -74.75
C THR A 766 60.75 -5.88 -73.94
N THR A 767 59.80 -5.02 -73.61
CA THR A 767 58.61 -5.33 -72.83
C THR A 767 57.43 -4.49 -73.33
N LEU A 768 56.25 -4.64 -72.74
CA LEU A 768 55.09 -3.82 -73.10
C LEU A 768 55.31 -2.36 -72.71
N THR A 769 54.71 -1.43 -73.45
CA THR A 769 55.00 0.01 -73.27
C THR A 769 54.55 0.58 -71.91
N SER A 770 53.57 -0.07 -71.27
CA SER A 770 53.07 0.29 -69.95
C SER A 770 52.70 -0.97 -69.17
N ASP A 771 52.90 -0.89 -67.87
CA ASP A 771 52.72 -2.02 -66.97
C ASP A 771 51.24 -2.44 -66.81
N ASN A 772 50.35 -1.46 -66.80
CA ASN A 772 48.91 -1.69 -66.68
C ASN A 772 48.24 -2.18 -67.98
N LEU A 773 49.00 -2.49 -69.03
CA LEU A 773 48.44 -3.06 -70.26
C LEU A 773 47.95 -4.50 -70.06
N VAL A 774 48.56 -5.23 -69.14
CA VAL A 774 48.12 -6.57 -68.71
C VAL A 774 48.03 -6.56 -67.19
N THR A 775 46.91 -7.03 -66.65
CA THR A 775 46.69 -7.10 -65.20
C THR A 775 46.43 -8.53 -64.77
N LEU A 776 46.79 -8.86 -63.53
CA LEU A 776 46.40 -10.10 -62.86
C LEU A 776 45.53 -9.74 -61.66
N THR A 777 44.27 -10.14 -61.68
CA THR A 777 43.33 -9.94 -60.56
C THR A 777 43.14 -11.24 -59.82
N ALA A 778 43.33 -11.21 -58.51
CA ALA A 778 42.92 -12.28 -57.62
C ALA A 778 41.60 -11.90 -56.94
N THR A 779 40.62 -12.81 -56.96
CA THR A 779 39.33 -12.67 -56.27
C THR A 779 39.23 -13.78 -55.23
N ILE A 780 39.07 -13.37 -53.97
CA ILE A 780 38.79 -14.25 -52.84
C ILE A 780 37.28 -14.20 -52.53
N THR A 781 36.71 -15.36 -52.22
CA THR A 781 35.33 -15.52 -51.78
C THR A 781 35.31 -16.47 -50.59
N ASP A 782 34.65 -16.13 -49.49
CA ASP A 782 34.53 -17.02 -48.34
C ASP A 782 33.38 -18.04 -48.48
N LYS A 783 32.96 -18.61 -47.35
CA LYS A 783 32.01 -19.71 -47.32
C LYS A 783 30.55 -19.27 -47.49
N GLU A 784 30.21 -18.04 -47.11
CA GLU A 784 28.86 -17.50 -47.25
C GLU A 784 28.67 -16.64 -48.50
N GLY A 785 29.77 -16.26 -49.14
CA GLY A 785 29.78 -15.77 -50.51
C GLY A 785 30.29 -14.34 -50.63
N ASP A 786 30.68 -13.70 -49.53
CA ASP A 786 31.35 -12.41 -49.55
C ASP A 786 32.63 -12.50 -50.36
N SER A 787 32.99 -11.39 -51.01
CA SER A 787 34.12 -11.37 -51.91
C SER A 787 34.93 -10.09 -51.87
N ALA A 788 36.25 -10.26 -51.99
CA ALA A 788 37.20 -9.18 -52.13
C ALA A 788 38.16 -9.47 -53.28
N GLN A 789 38.74 -8.41 -53.85
CA GLN A 789 39.68 -8.56 -54.97
C GLN A 789 40.85 -7.60 -54.88
N ALA A 790 41.98 -8.02 -55.42
CA ALA A 790 43.16 -7.19 -55.59
C ALA A 790 43.77 -7.44 -56.97
N THR A 791 44.43 -6.41 -57.53
CA THR A 791 44.93 -6.43 -58.92
C THR A 791 46.38 -6.00 -58.98
N LEU A 792 47.21 -6.77 -59.68
CA LEU A 792 48.58 -6.43 -60.08
C LEU A 792 48.59 -5.98 -61.54
N ASN A 793 49.47 -5.04 -61.86
CA ASN A 793 49.83 -4.72 -63.24
C ASN A 793 51.08 -5.54 -63.56
N ILE A 794 51.09 -6.29 -64.65
CA ILE A 794 52.19 -7.22 -64.97
C ILE A 794 52.72 -7.03 -66.39
N GLY A 795 52.28 -5.99 -67.09
CA GLY A 795 52.58 -5.77 -68.49
C GLY A 795 54.07 -5.57 -68.74
N GLN A 796 54.79 -4.88 -67.85
CA GLN A 796 56.23 -4.70 -67.99
C GLN A 796 57.03 -5.91 -67.49
N ASN A 797 56.40 -6.83 -66.77
CA ASN A 797 56.98 -8.07 -66.30
C ASN A 797 57.07 -9.13 -67.42
N LEU A 798 56.56 -8.84 -68.62
CA LEU A 798 56.62 -9.70 -69.81
C LEU A 798 57.82 -9.31 -70.69
N VAL A 799 58.94 -9.99 -70.52
CA VAL A 799 60.22 -9.65 -71.18
C VAL A 799 60.48 -10.56 -72.37
N PHE A 800 60.77 -9.94 -73.52
CA PHE A 800 61.12 -10.60 -74.77
C PHE A 800 62.58 -10.34 -75.10
N LYS A 801 63.39 -11.39 -75.21
CA LYS A 801 64.82 -11.33 -75.54
C LYS A 801 65.09 -11.55 -77.03
N ASP A 802 66.03 -10.78 -77.56
CA ASP A 802 66.46 -10.84 -78.95
C ASP A 802 67.33 -12.08 -79.21
N ASP A 803 67.16 -12.68 -80.40
CA ASP A 803 68.11 -13.64 -80.96
C ASP A 803 68.99 -12.93 -82.00
N GLY A 804 70.11 -12.39 -81.52
CA GLY A 804 71.05 -11.72 -82.38
C GLY A 804 71.85 -12.68 -83.28
N PRO A 805 72.33 -12.21 -84.44
CA PRO A 805 73.07 -13.05 -85.38
C PRO A 805 74.38 -13.57 -84.77
N SER A 806 74.59 -14.89 -84.79
CA SER A 806 75.85 -15.54 -84.39
C SER A 806 76.51 -16.29 -85.56
N ILE A 807 77.85 -16.30 -85.61
CA ILE A 807 78.63 -17.11 -86.55
C ILE A 807 79.73 -17.85 -85.78
N ASN A 808 79.76 -19.17 -85.93
CA ASN A 808 80.77 -20.02 -85.30
C ASN A 808 81.57 -20.73 -86.38
N THR A 809 82.90 -20.70 -86.31
CA THR A 809 83.75 -21.45 -87.23
C THR A 809 83.90 -22.87 -86.71
N THR A 810 83.52 -23.87 -87.53
CA THR A 810 83.63 -25.29 -87.19
C THR A 810 85.06 -25.79 -87.16
#